data_AF-A0A2D9CGR4-F1
#
_entry.id   AF-A0A2D9CGR4-F1
#
_cell.length_a   1.000
_cell.length_b   1.000
_cell.length_c   1.000
_cell.angle_alpha   90.00
_cell.angle_beta   90.00
_cell.angle_gamma   90.00
#
_symmetry.space_group_name_H-M   'P 1'
#
loop_
_entity.id
_entity.type
_entity.pdbx_description
1 polymer ?
#
loop_
_entity_poly.entity_id
_entity_poly.type
_entity_poly.pdbx_seq_one_letter_code
_entity_poly.pdbx_strand_id
1 'polypeptide(L)'
;MRAQTTIPLRETIERPEGNLPGQRGDYLFIEETNYKTYKNKIDLKVTPGFNSPGNLSAEITTTLKNANPGKVFQYKIDGVVHDLSVTYDTNTFQPFLCGSDRTMSKSAWDSFHKATVESSAEVKQESLDYQSNFYNVYHKRPDIVEAGHTFMGTAYGLGYTTAANILPANRTTSSVKTNISWDKIHSLGKLIQAQGLYPELFSNRTAQEVQPPFNDIVNSVDNMRFLHCNTRFGSTFLGGDNTGLTKQAQSEQSLPLFFYFDKKNDGVYTDGSDINNLSYGIATRDGYSIVLHPELIGGINNDLFINSQNGNLISGTKIGFDFHFNAYGTAAMIGWNGRLELDYASANCWGIGDKNRIIQADPAEQKASAEAEARSVLCGTATPTAQHLRYNYVGAINPIFDYDINESRFFFKQLHTNELTGQSFFSAGDSGVKVDEFTPAPDNTQTANNTVYKINKRINQYVYTPDMRPYDIDFEVDYSYGGTKFPDTTTNDIIKRKISNMNRNISPWAIFDTPTGVFISDFGFTEEQWDSCLWALLGWDYDSLNSKLNSGNNRLQRVDNSNKEQLGIVTTNSDIVSTDTRDYIVNQFGASIFSTQIPTPSTVGGNPLNTHLTSGRQQFSPAISQNTVSLRLLAPNLPRKMLKPYYCIRSDIIDKPHYLGGEDNESKLPVVTVCDKQYSGNDFIFSSESDYVFTITKKKRITSITTSIHDPNQQFSRVNNDSAVIYKISKNVTNQLGIAQMVMEDQQKRMKKNKK
;
A
#
# COMPACT_ATOMS: atom_id res chain seq x y z
N MET A 1 34.00 16.73 -8.39
CA MET A 1 33.27 18.01 -8.33
C MET A 1 33.11 18.55 -9.74
N ARG A 2 31.98 18.32 -10.39
CA ARG A 2 31.48 19.16 -11.49
C ARG A 2 30.13 19.70 -11.00
N ALA A 3 29.99 21.02 -10.98
CA ALA A 3 28.74 21.68 -10.61
C ALA A 3 27.68 21.34 -11.66
N GLN A 4 26.81 20.38 -11.34
CA GLN A 4 25.62 20.09 -12.13
C GLN A 4 24.55 21.11 -11.72
N THR A 5 24.28 22.07 -12.60
CA THR A 5 23.01 22.80 -12.61
C THR A 5 21.92 21.83 -13.09
N THR A 6 21.48 20.96 -12.18
CA THR A 6 20.39 20.01 -12.38
C THR A 6 19.06 20.74 -12.24
N ILE A 7 18.31 20.91 -13.34
CA ILE A 7 16.91 21.36 -13.26
C ILE A 7 16.07 20.17 -12.77
N PRO A 8 15.34 20.29 -11.65
CA PRO A 8 14.46 19.23 -11.19
C PRO A 8 13.32 19.01 -12.21
N LEU A 9 13.06 17.76 -12.60
CA LEU A 9 11.91 17.36 -13.43
C LEU A 9 10.58 17.99 -12.97
N ARG A 10 10.45 18.23 -11.66
CA ARG A 10 9.28 18.88 -11.04
C ARG A 10 9.05 20.31 -11.54
N GLU A 11 10.12 21.08 -11.76
CA GLU A 11 10.03 22.46 -12.26
C GLU A 11 9.77 22.54 -13.77
N THR A 12 9.84 21.42 -14.49
CA THR A 12 9.61 21.35 -15.94
C THR A 12 8.17 20.95 -16.29
N ILE A 13 7.47 20.29 -15.37
CA ILE A 13 6.06 19.89 -15.50
C ILE A 13 5.11 21.10 -15.38
N GLU A 14 5.51 22.15 -14.67
CA GLU A 14 4.69 23.34 -14.40
C GLU A 14 4.98 24.52 -15.36
N ARG A 15 5.86 24.35 -16.35
CA ARG A 15 6.25 25.44 -17.26
C ARG A 15 5.27 25.61 -18.44
N PRO A 16 4.96 26.85 -18.83
CA PRO A 16 4.23 27.12 -20.06
C PRO A 16 5.04 26.73 -21.30
N GLU A 17 4.34 26.36 -22.37
CA GLU A 17 4.87 25.80 -23.62
C GLU A 17 6.00 26.66 -24.24
N GLY A 18 7.10 26.01 -24.67
CA GLY A 18 8.22 26.64 -25.38
C GLY A 18 9.43 25.71 -25.51
N ASN A 19 10.31 25.95 -26.49
CA ASN A 19 11.60 25.24 -26.57
C ASN A 19 12.47 25.59 -25.36
N LEU A 20 13.20 24.62 -24.82
CA LEU A 20 14.16 24.91 -23.76
C LEU A 20 15.52 25.29 -24.35
N PRO A 21 16.18 26.35 -23.82
CA PRO A 21 17.57 26.61 -24.14
C PRO A 21 18.44 25.52 -23.49
N GLY A 22 19.19 24.75 -24.29
CA GLY A 22 20.15 23.74 -23.80
C GLY A 22 20.29 22.52 -24.72
N GLN A 23 21.33 21.72 -24.49
CA GLN A 23 21.59 20.46 -25.21
C GLN A 23 21.37 19.25 -24.27
N ARG A 24 21.36 18.04 -24.83
CA ARG A 24 21.15 16.77 -24.09
C ARG A 24 21.90 16.68 -22.76
N GLY A 25 23.16 17.13 -22.71
CA GLY A 25 24.01 17.05 -21.51
C GLY A 25 23.53 17.86 -20.31
N ASP A 26 22.56 18.74 -20.51
CA ASP A 26 21.96 19.58 -19.46
C ASP A 26 20.76 18.90 -18.76
N TYR A 27 20.29 17.75 -19.27
CA TYR A 27 19.10 17.05 -18.80
C TYR A 27 19.41 15.58 -18.48
N LEU A 28 18.98 15.09 -17.31
CA LEU A 28 19.03 13.66 -16.97
C LEU A 28 17.99 12.91 -17.81
N PHE A 29 18.30 11.75 -18.39
CA PHE A 29 17.35 10.91 -19.10
C PHE A 29 16.84 9.75 -18.21
N ILE A 30 15.75 9.09 -18.62
CA ILE A 30 15.04 8.05 -17.83
C ILE A 30 16.00 6.94 -17.37
N GLU A 31 16.90 6.52 -18.26
CA GLU A 31 17.91 5.47 -18.04
C GLU A 31 18.89 5.78 -16.89
N GLU A 32 19.02 7.05 -16.50
CA GLU A 32 19.93 7.53 -15.44
C GLU A 32 19.18 7.95 -14.17
N THR A 33 17.84 7.82 -14.14
CA THR A 33 17.02 8.33 -13.05
C THR A 33 16.99 7.35 -11.87
N ASN A 34 17.25 7.85 -10.66
CA ASN A 34 17.22 7.05 -9.44
C ASN A 34 15.90 7.30 -8.68
N TYR A 35 15.07 6.26 -8.56
CA TYR A 35 13.79 6.33 -7.88
C TYR A 35 13.91 6.06 -6.37
N LYS A 36 13.03 6.69 -5.60
CA LYS A 36 12.84 6.38 -4.18
C LYS A 36 11.37 6.05 -3.94
N THR A 37 11.11 5.07 -3.08
CA THR A 37 9.75 4.75 -2.66
C THR A 37 9.12 5.97 -1.99
N TYR A 38 7.94 6.34 -2.48
CA TYR A 38 7.14 7.40 -1.87
C TYR A 38 6.66 6.95 -0.49
N LYS A 39 7.08 7.66 0.56
CA LYS A 39 6.64 7.45 1.95
C LYS A 39 6.23 8.79 2.53
N ASN A 40 5.04 8.85 3.12
CA ASN A 40 4.55 10.03 3.82
C ASN A 40 4.51 9.76 5.32
N LYS A 41 5.08 10.65 6.12
CA LYS A 41 5.01 10.58 7.58
C LYS A 41 3.75 11.29 8.04
N ILE A 42 2.87 10.57 8.74
CA ILE A 42 1.66 11.14 9.33
C ILE A 42 1.88 11.25 10.83
N ASP A 43 1.94 12.47 11.34
CA ASP A 43 2.04 12.74 12.78
C ASP A 43 0.65 12.67 13.41
N LEU A 44 0.39 11.61 14.17
CA LEU A 44 -0.84 11.44 14.93
C LEU A 44 -0.86 12.38 16.14
N LYS A 45 -1.97 13.09 16.33
CA LYS A 45 -2.19 13.96 17.48
C LYS A 45 -3.43 13.49 18.21
N VAL A 46 -3.26 13.18 19.50
CA VAL A 46 -4.37 12.92 20.41
C VAL A 46 -4.35 13.94 21.53
N THR A 47 -5.51 14.48 21.90
CA THR A 47 -5.60 15.52 22.93
C THR A 47 -5.33 14.90 24.31
N PRO A 48 -4.42 15.46 25.13
CA PRO A 48 -4.20 14.95 26.48
C PRO A 48 -5.44 15.14 27.36
N GLY A 49 -5.89 14.09 28.07
CA GLY A 49 -7.04 14.18 28.97
C GLY A 49 -7.77 12.86 29.18
N PHE A 50 -8.92 12.89 29.85
CA PHE A 50 -9.81 11.74 29.96
C PHE A 50 -10.60 11.56 28.66
N ASN A 51 -10.05 10.74 27.75
CA ASN A 51 -10.69 10.44 26.48
C ASN A 51 -11.42 9.11 26.53
N SER A 52 -12.64 9.08 26.02
CA SER A 52 -13.30 7.81 25.70
C SER A 52 -12.54 7.11 24.56
N PRO A 53 -12.60 5.77 24.46
CA PRO A 53 -12.05 5.05 23.31
C PRO A 53 -12.55 5.58 21.95
N GLY A 54 -13.82 6.00 21.87
CA GLY A 54 -14.39 6.60 20.67
C GLY A 54 -13.84 7.98 20.33
N ASN A 55 -13.49 8.80 21.34
CA ASN A 55 -12.85 10.10 21.09
C ASN A 55 -11.45 9.91 20.49
N LEU A 56 -10.66 8.99 21.08
CA LEU A 56 -9.33 8.66 20.56
C LEU A 56 -9.39 8.14 19.12
N SER A 57 -10.36 7.28 18.83
CA SER A 57 -10.51 6.70 17.50
C SER A 57 -10.92 7.75 16.45
N ALA A 58 -11.81 8.66 16.83
CA ALA A 58 -12.23 9.79 16.00
C ALA A 58 -11.07 10.77 15.70
N GLU A 59 -10.23 11.10 16.69
CA GLU A 59 -9.07 11.99 16.50
C GLU A 59 -8.03 11.41 15.55
N ILE A 60 -7.69 10.12 15.72
CA ILE A 60 -6.77 9.41 14.83
C ILE A 60 -7.36 9.31 13.42
N THR A 61 -8.63 8.90 13.29
CA THR A 61 -9.32 8.83 11.99
C THR A 61 -9.35 10.18 11.29
N THR A 62 -9.65 11.26 12.02
CA THR A 62 -9.63 12.62 11.47
C THR A 62 -8.25 12.98 10.96
N THR A 63 -7.19 12.66 11.71
CA THR A 63 -5.81 12.89 11.28
C THR A 63 -5.47 12.15 9.98
N LEU A 64 -5.93 10.91 9.82
CA LEU A 64 -5.72 10.13 8.60
C LEU A 64 -6.47 10.71 7.38
N LYS A 65 -7.60 11.37 7.61
CA LYS A 65 -8.47 11.97 6.57
C LYS A 65 -8.27 13.46 6.36
N ASN A 66 -7.37 14.09 7.12
CA ASN A 66 -7.12 15.53 7.01
C ASN A 66 -6.84 15.91 5.56
N ALA A 67 -7.70 16.78 5.03
CA ALA A 67 -7.65 17.25 3.65
C ALA A 67 -7.00 18.63 3.59
N ASN A 68 -6.15 18.83 2.59
CA ASN A 68 -5.68 20.14 2.20
C ASN A 68 -6.78 20.90 1.43
N PRO A 69 -6.72 22.24 1.41
CA PRO A 69 -7.62 23.05 0.59
C PRO A 69 -7.56 22.61 -0.88
N GLY A 70 -8.72 22.61 -1.54
CA GLY A 70 -8.82 22.23 -2.95
C GLY A 70 -7.95 23.13 -3.84
N LYS A 71 -7.22 22.51 -4.77
CA LYS A 71 -6.36 23.18 -5.75
C LYS A 71 -7.08 23.17 -7.10
N VAL A 72 -7.33 24.36 -7.65
CA VAL A 72 -7.89 24.49 -9.00
C VAL A 72 -6.82 24.08 -10.00
N PHE A 73 -7.13 23.09 -10.82
CA PHE A 73 -6.30 22.66 -11.93
C PHE A 73 -6.59 23.58 -13.13
N GLN A 74 -5.70 24.54 -13.35
CA GLN A 74 -5.81 25.52 -14.43
C GLN A 74 -4.88 25.16 -15.58
N TYR A 75 -5.32 25.38 -16.82
CA TYR A 75 -4.48 25.22 -18.00
C TYR A 75 -4.71 26.35 -19.00
N LYS A 76 -3.64 26.75 -19.70
CA LYS A 76 -3.72 27.79 -20.72
C LYS A 76 -3.97 27.15 -22.10
N ILE A 77 -5.13 27.43 -22.68
CA ILE A 77 -5.56 26.92 -23.99
C ILE A 77 -5.80 28.14 -24.88
N ASP A 78 -5.19 28.17 -26.07
CA ASP A 78 -5.32 29.27 -27.05
C ASP A 78 -5.07 30.67 -26.47
N GLY A 79 -4.15 30.78 -25.51
CA GLY A 79 -3.82 32.05 -24.88
C GLY A 79 -4.64 32.39 -23.63
N VAL A 80 -5.69 31.63 -23.31
CA VAL A 80 -6.63 31.89 -22.21
C VAL A 80 -6.46 30.86 -21.10
N VAL A 81 -6.50 31.28 -19.83
CA VAL A 81 -6.45 30.37 -18.68
C VAL A 81 -7.85 29.84 -18.39
N HIS A 82 -7.97 28.52 -18.33
CA HIS A 82 -9.22 27.82 -18.02
C HIS A 82 -9.09 27.00 -16.74
N ASP A 83 -10.12 27.07 -15.90
CA ASP A 83 -10.28 26.19 -14.75
C ASP A 83 -10.89 24.87 -15.22
N LEU A 84 -10.09 23.81 -15.26
CA LEU A 84 -10.51 22.51 -15.80
C LEU A 84 -11.15 21.60 -14.75
N SER A 85 -10.60 21.61 -13.53
CA SER A 85 -11.10 20.78 -12.42
C SER A 85 -10.61 21.34 -11.08
N VAL A 86 -11.14 20.82 -9.98
CA VAL A 86 -10.56 20.97 -8.64
C VAL A 86 -9.99 19.63 -8.21
N THR A 87 -8.82 19.66 -7.57
CA THR A 87 -8.20 18.49 -6.95
C THR A 87 -8.12 18.68 -5.44
N TYR A 88 -8.30 17.61 -4.69
CA TYR A 88 -8.13 17.59 -3.24
C TYR A 88 -7.04 16.58 -2.90
N ASP A 89 -6.31 16.81 -1.82
CA ASP A 89 -5.36 15.84 -1.31
C ASP A 89 -5.59 15.66 0.18
N THR A 90 -5.63 14.41 0.62
CA THR A 90 -5.62 14.04 2.03
C THR A 90 -4.30 13.35 2.36
N ASN A 91 -4.03 13.14 3.64
CA ASN A 91 -2.83 12.42 4.09
C ASN A 91 -2.70 11.00 3.51
N THR A 92 -3.80 10.42 3.03
CA THR A 92 -3.88 9.02 2.60
C THR A 92 -4.46 8.84 1.19
N PHE A 93 -4.90 9.90 0.52
CA PHE A 93 -5.45 9.88 -0.84
C PHE A 93 -5.16 11.18 -1.57
N GLN A 94 -4.36 11.13 -2.64
CA GLN A 94 -3.88 12.32 -3.34
C GLN A 94 -3.64 12.04 -4.83
N PRO A 95 -3.64 13.09 -5.68
CA PRO A 95 -3.32 12.95 -7.09
C PRO A 95 -1.81 12.76 -7.31
N PHE A 96 -1.44 11.76 -8.12
CA PHE A 96 -0.08 11.55 -8.61
C PHE A 96 -0.03 11.83 -10.11
N LEU A 97 1.06 12.49 -10.53
CA LEU A 97 1.34 12.73 -11.95
C LEU A 97 1.44 11.41 -12.71
N CYS A 98 0.84 11.35 -13.88
CA CYS A 98 0.79 10.17 -14.74
C CYS A 98 0.83 10.55 -16.23
N GLY A 99 0.94 9.54 -17.10
CA GLY A 99 0.89 9.73 -18.54
C GLY A 99 -0.52 10.04 -19.07
N SER A 100 -0.55 10.78 -20.18
CA SER A 100 -1.74 11.03 -21.00
C SER A 100 -1.47 10.70 -22.47
N ASP A 101 -2.53 10.68 -23.28
CA ASP A 101 -2.47 10.50 -24.72
C ASP A 101 -1.55 11.51 -25.43
N ARG A 102 -1.53 12.77 -24.99
CA ARG A 102 -0.60 13.79 -25.48
C ARG A 102 0.85 13.48 -25.12
N THR A 103 1.12 13.13 -23.87
CA THR A 103 2.49 13.00 -23.38
C THR A 103 3.16 11.69 -23.76
N MET A 104 2.40 10.64 -24.08
CA MET A 104 2.91 9.43 -24.74
C MET A 104 2.55 9.37 -26.22
N SER A 105 2.35 10.52 -26.87
CA SER A 105 2.09 10.58 -28.30
C SER A 105 3.33 10.23 -29.13
N LYS A 106 3.12 9.85 -30.40
CA LYS A 106 4.22 9.67 -31.35
C LYS A 106 5.09 10.92 -31.49
N SER A 107 4.50 12.12 -31.45
CA SER A 107 5.24 13.38 -31.53
C SER A 107 6.17 13.59 -30.33
N ALA A 108 5.66 13.30 -29.12
CA ALA A 108 6.44 13.35 -27.89
C ALA A 108 7.59 12.33 -27.89
N TRP A 109 7.31 11.09 -28.30
CA TRP A 109 8.33 10.07 -28.49
C TRP A 109 9.39 10.46 -29.53
N ASP A 110 8.99 10.91 -30.71
CA ASP A 110 9.93 11.28 -31.78
C ASP A 110 10.83 12.45 -31.34
N SER A 111 10.29 13.39 -30.57
CA SER A 111 11.05 14.52 -30.00
C SER A 111 12.03 14.06 -28.92
N PHE A 112 11.59 13.18 -28.02
CA PHE A 112 12.45 12.56 -27.01
C PHE A 112 13.57 11.72 -27.63
N HIS A 113 13.23 10.88 -28.61
CA HIS A 113 14.18 10.02 -29.28
C HIS A 113 15.25 10.83 -30.02
N LYS A 114 14.86 11.90 -30.74
CA LYS A 114 15.82 12.81 -31.40
C LYS A 114 16.74 13.49 -30.38
N ALA A 115 16.18 14.00 -29.28
CA ALA A 115 16.98 14.61 -28.21
C ALA A 115 17.94 13.61 -27.54
N THR A 116 17.60 12.32 -27.53
CA THR A 116 18.42 11.25 -26.94
C THR A 116 19.57 10.83 -27.87
N VAL A 117 19.31 10.70 -29.17
CA VAL A 117 20.28 10.19 -30.15
C VAL A 117 21.21 11.29 -30.69
N GLU A 118 20.74 12.53 -30.81
CA GLU A 118 21.50 13.65 -31.37
C GLU A 118 21.98 14.60 -30.26
N SER A 119 23.27 14.51 -29.89
CA SER A 119 23.84 15.28 -28.76
C SER A 119 23.73 16.81 -28.91
N SER A 120 23.52 17.32 -30.12
CA SER A 120 23.37 18.75 -30.42
C SER A 120 21.93 19.21 -30.67
N ALA A 121 20.94 18.32 -30.58
CA ALA A 121 19.54 18.66 -30.84
C ALA A 121 18.96 19.54 -29.71
N GLU A 122 18.14 20.52 -30.12
CA GLU A 122 17.36 21.36 -29.20
C GLU A 122 16.30 20.52 -28.47
N VAL A 123 16.26 20.61 -27.14
CA VAL A 123 15.28 19.88 -26.32
C VAL A 123 13.94 20.61 -26.37
N LYS A 124 12.96 20.00 -27.03
CA LYS A 124 11.59 20.52 -27.12
C LYS A 124 10.76 20.17 -25.87
N GLN A 125 9.71 20.94 -25.61
CA GLN A 125 8.76 20.66 -24.53
C GLN A 125 8.18 19.24 -24.64
N GLU A 126 7.88 18.74 -25.85
CA GLU A 126 7.31 17.40 -26.03
C GLU A 126 8.26 16.28 -25.60
N SER A 127 9.58 16.50 -25.63
CA SER A 127 10.57 15.57 -25.09
C SER A 127 10.44 15.43 -23.57
N LEU A 128 10.16 16.55 -22.89
CA LEU A 128 10.03 16.62 -21.43
C LEU A 128 8.65 16.13 -20.99
N ASP A 129 7.62 16.37 -21.80
CA ASP A 129 6.30 15.80 -21.63
C ASP A 129 6.38 14.27 -21.66
N TYR A 130 7.14 13.70 -22.62
CA TYR A 130 7.40 12.25 -22.67
C TYR A 130 8.12 11.76 -21.41
N GLN A 131 9.18 12.44 -21.02
CA GLN A 131 9.98 12.05 -19.86
C GLN A 131 9.21 12.14 -18.54
N SER A 132 8.39 13.17 -18.36
CA SER A 132 7.63 13.40 -17.13
C SER A 132 6.61 12.29 -16.83
N ASN A 133 6.26 11.45 -17.81
CA ASN A 133 5.44 10.27 -17.57
C ASN A 133 6.12 9.25 -16.64
N PHE A 134 7.45 9.27 -16.58
CA PHE A 134 8.26 8.42 -15.72
C PHE A 134 8.56 9.07 -14.37
N TYR A 135 7.92 10.18 -14.01
CA TYR A 135 8.13 10.84 -12.72
C TYR A 135 7.68 9.94 -11.55
N ASN A 136 6.54 9.25 -11.71
CA ASN A 136 6.05 8.24 -10.78
C ASN A 136 6.06 6.86 -11.45
N VAL A 137 6.81 5.93 -10.88
CA VAL A 137 6.90 4.54 -11.33
C VAL A 137 6.39 3.62 -10.24
N TYR A 138 5.51 2.70 -10.61
CA TYR A 138 4.88 1.72 -9.74
C TYR A 138 5.58 0.38 -9.93
N HIS A 139 6.14 -0.16 -8.84
CA HIS A 139 6.82 -1.44 -8.85
C HIS A 139 5.96 -2.50 -8.19
N LYS A 140 5.81 -3.65 -8.85
CA LYS A 140 5.09 -4.80 -8.27
C LYS A 140 5.80 -5.37 -7.03
N ARG A 141 7.14 -5.31 -7.00
CA ARG A 141 8.00 -5.89 -5.94
C ARG A 141 9.01 -4.85 -5.42
N PRO A 142 8.55 -3.82 -4.70
CA PRO A 142 9.41 -2.73 -4.27
C PRO A 142 10.55 -3.20 -3.35
N ASP A 143 10.33 -4.25 -2.55
CA ASP A 143 11.34 -4.78 -1.62
C ASP A 143 12.59 -5.30 -2.35
N ILE A 144 12.43 -5.95 -3.52
CA ILE A 144 13.56 -6.37 -4.36
C ILE A 144 14.29 -5.15 -4.91
N VAL A 145 13.56 -4.15 -5.39
CA VAL A 145 14.13 -2.95 -6.02
C VAL A 145 14.93 -2.13 -5.00
N GLU A 146 14.37 -1.89 -3.80
CA GLU A 146 15.05 -1.18 -2.71
C GLU A 146 16.33 -1.91 -2.25
N ALA A 147 16.26 -3.24 -2.10
CA ALA A 147 17.43 -4.05 -1.77
C ALA A 147 18.47 -4.06 -2.91
N GLY A 148 18.01 -4.07 -4.16
CA GLY A 148 18.84 -3.94 -5.36
C GLY A 148 19.60 -2.62 -5.40
N HIS A 149 18.93 -1.49 -5.15
CA HIS A 149 19.57 -0.17 -5.04
C HIS A 149 20.65 -0.16 -3.96
N THR A 150 20.35 -0.74 -2.80
CA THR A 150 21.29 -0.83 -1.67
C THR A 150 22.50 -1.70 -2.02
N PHE A 151 22.29 -2.81 -2.71
CA PHE A 151 23.35 -3.69 -3.19
C PHE A 151 24.26 -2.98 -4.21
N MET A 152 23.67 -2.37 -5.23
CA MET A 152 24.40 -1.72 -6.32
C MET A 152 25.18 -0.49 -5.85
N GLY A 153 24.62 0.32 -4.94
CA GLY A 153 25.30 1.51 -4.40
C GLY A 153 25.85 2.42 -5.50
N THR A 154 27.16 2.66 -5.54
CA THR A 154 27.83 3.49 -6.56
C THR A 154 27.93 2.82 -7.93
N ALA A 155 27.62 1.53 -8.05
CA ALA A 155 27.58 0.79 -9.31
C ALA A 155 26.20 0.86 -10.00
N TYR A 156 25.29 1.72 -9.52
CA TYR A 156 23.98 1.96 -10.10
C TYR A 156 24.07 2.26 -11.60
N GLY A 157 23.28 1.56 -12.42
CA GLY A 157 23.30 1.63 -13.89
C GLY A 157 24.54 0.99 -14.54
N LEU A 158 25.73 1.11 -13.94
CA LEU A 158 26.97 0.60 -14.53
C LEU A 158 27.14 -0.92 -14.42
N GLY A 159 26.62 -1.54 -13.36
CA GLY A 159 26.86 -2.95 -13.08
C GLY A 159 28.26 -3.26 -12.53
N TYR A 160 28.41 -4.44 -11.95
CA TYR A 160 29.69 -5.10 -11.75
C TYR A 160 30.07 -5.90 -13.00
N THR A 161 31.16 -6.67 -12.95
CA THR A 161 31.57 -7.52 -14.07
C THR A 161 31.85 -8.95 -13.63
N THR A 162 31.69 -9.89 -14.56
CA THR A 162 32.31 -11.23 -14.46
C THR A 162 33.84 -11.11 -14.48
N ALA A 163 34.54 -12.05 -13.85
CA ALA A 163 36.00 -12.00 -13.68
C ALA A 163 36.75 -13.06 -14.53
N ALA A 164 36.05 -14.06 -15.07
CA ALA A 164 36.65 -15.14 -15.86
C ALA A 164 35.78 -15.51 -17.06
N ASN A 165 36.42 -16.04 -18.11
CA ASN A 165 35.72 -16.58 -19.27
C ASN A 165 35.15 -17.96 -18.94
N ILE A 166 33.89 -18.22 -19.31
CA ILE A 166 33.27 -19.55 -19.26
C ILE A 166 32.95 -19.99 -20.69
N LEU A 167 33.61 -21.04 -21.15
CA LEU A 167 33.38 -21.64 -22.46
C LEU A 167 32.05 -22.41 -22.47
N PRO A 168 31.34 -22.52 -23.61
CA PRO A 168 30.12 -23.32 -23.75
C PRO A 168 30.25 -24.73 -23.17
N ALA A 169 31.37 -25.41 -23.43
CA ALA A 169 31.65 -26.76 -22.94
C ALA A 169 31.74 -26.86 -21.40
N ASN A 170 31.96 -25.75 -20.70
CA ASN A 170 32.16 -25.72 -19.26
C ASN A 170 30.94 -25.15 -18.50
N ARG A 171 29.87 -24.73 -19.20
CA ARG A 171 28.73 -24.05 -18.60
C ARG A 171 28.00 -24.87 -17.53
N THR A 172 28.05 -26.20 -17.61
CA THR A 172 27.47 -27.12 -16.62
C THR A 172 28.36 -27.40 -15.41
N THR A 173 29.64 -27.05 -15.48
CA THR A 173 30.66 -27.42 -14.47
C THR A 173 31.36 -26.22 -13.83
N SER A 174 31.25 -25.03 -14.40
CA SER A 174 31.98 -23.84 -13.93
C SER A 174 31.12 -22.96 -13.03
N SER A 175 31.74 -22.49 -11.95
CA SER A 175 31.24 -21.38 -11.15
C SER A 175 31.47 -20.03 -11.85
N VAL A 176 30.72 -19.02 -11.42
CA VAL A 176 30.80 -17.66 -11.95
C VAL A 176 31.55 -16.78 -10.98
N LYS A 177 32.81 -16.45 -11.33
CA LYS A 177 33.61 -15.47 -10.60
C LYS A 177 33.22 -14.05 -10.99
N THR A 178 33.13 -13.16 -10.01
CA THR A 178 32.74 -11.76 -10.22
C THR A 178 33.79 -10.79 -9.70
N ASN A 179 33.70 -9.53 -10.11
CA ASN A 179 34.42 -8.40 -9.50
C ASN A 179 33.57 -7.71 -8.40
N ILE A 180 32.51 -8.37 -7.92
CA ILE A 180 31.77 -7.89 -6.76
C ILE A 180 32.65 -8.15 -5.54
N SER A 181 33.03 -7.09 -4.85
CA SER A 181 33.88 -7.20 -3.65
C SER A 181 33.13 -7.87 -2.49
N TRP A 182 33.85 -8.66 -1.70
CA TRP A 182 33.29 -9.44 -0.59
C TRP A 182 32.64 -8.57 0.50
N ASP A 183 33.04 -7.30 0.63
CA ASP A 183 32.37 -6.34 1.53
C ASP A 183 30.88 -6.12 1.18
N LYS A 184 30.47 -6.42 -0.05
CA LYS A 184 29.07 -6.35 -0.51
C LYS A 184 28.24 -7.58 -0.17
N ILE A 185 28.82 -8.62 0.43
CA ILE A 185 28.09 -9.87 0.70
C ILE A 185 26.85 -9.64 1.58
N HIS A 186 26.90 -8.70 2.52
CA HIS A 186 25.76 -8.37 3.38
C HIS A 186 24.61 -7.69 2.61
N SER A 187 24.90 -6.75 1.72
CA SER A 187 23.86 -6.09 0.91
C SER A 187 23.32 -7.01 -0.18
N LEU A 188 24.17 -7.88 -0.73
CA LEU A 188 23.73 -8.95 -1.63
C LEU A 188 22.82 -9.94 -0.89
N GLY A 189 23.18 -10.37 0.33
CA GLY A 189 22.34 -11.22 1.17
C GLY A 189 20.93 -10.64 1.39
N LYS A 190 20.82 -9.32 1.63
CA LYS A 190 19.53 -8.64 1.75
C LYS A 190 18.71 -8.67 0.45
N LEU A 191 19.34 -8.46 -0.71
CA LEU A 191 18.68 -8.60 -2.02
C LEU A 191 18.14 -10.02 -2.22
N ILE A 192 18.92 -11.02 -1.83
CA ILE A 192 18.57 -12.43 -1.94
C ILE A 192 17.42 -12.83 -1.02
N GLN A 193 17.39 -12.28 0.19
CA GLN A 193 16.27 -12.43 1.12
C GLN A 193 15.00 -11.77 0.57
N ALA A 194 15.12 -10.57 -0.03
CA ALA A 194 14.00 -9.90 -0.68
C ALA A 194 13.43 -10.72 -1.85
N GLN A 195 14.29 -11.37 -2.65
CA GLN A 195 13.83 -12.33 -3.67
C GLN A 195 13.07 -13.52 -3.05
N GLY A 196 13.47 -13.97 -1.86
CA GLY A 196 12.82 -15.04 -1.11
C GLY A 196 11.36 -14.77 -0.75
N LEU A 197 10.94 -13.51 -0.71
CA LEU A 197 9.55 -13.12 -0.48
C LEU A 197 8.63 -13.49 -1.67
N TYR A 198 9.18 -13.68 -2.88
CA TYR A 198 8.43 -13.77 -4.12
C TYR A 198 8.67 -15.09 -4.86
N PRO A 199 8.09 -16.21 -4.38
CA PRO A 199 8.33 -17.53 -4.95
C PRO A 199 7.89 -17.68 -6.41
N GLU A 200 6.94 -16.86 -6.87
CA GLU A 200 6.45 -16.88 -8.25
C GLU A 200 7.50 -16.46 -9.28
N LEU A 201 8.59 -15.80 -8.85
CA LEU A 201 9.77 -15.53 -9.69
C LEU A 201 10.60 -16.78 -9.99
N PHE A 202 10.33 -17.90 -9.34
CA PHE A 202 11.14 -19.11 -9.49
C PHE A 202 10.32 -20.29 -10.00
N SER A 203 9.00 -20.30 -9.75
CA SER A 203 8.10 -21.38 -10.19
C SER A 203 7.38 -21.11 -11.53
N ASN A 204 7.55 -19.93 -12.13
CA ASN A 204 6.90 -19.61 -13.39
C ASN A 204 7.54 -20.33 -14.59
N ARG A 205 6.76 -20.46 -15.68
CA ARG A 205 7.19 -21.13 -16.90
C ARG A 205 8.51 -20.58 -17.47
N THR A 206 8.68 -19.26 -17.52
CA THR A 206 9.89 -18.63 -18.06
C THR A 206 11.13 -18.99 -17.24
N ALA A 207 11.02 -18.98 -15.90
CA ALA A 207 12.11 -19.40 -15.02
C ALA A 207 12.51 -20.86 -15.25
N GLN A 208 11.52 -21.75 -15.41
CA GLN A 208 11.75 -23.18 -15.65
C GLN A 208 12.25 -23.48 -17.06
N GLU A 209 11.90 -22.68 -18.06
CA GLU A 209 12.46 -22.77 -19.41
C GLU A 209 13.92 -22.28 -19.45
N VAL A 210 14.21 -21.21 -18.71
CA VAL A 210 15.58 -20.69 -18.58
C VAL A 210 16.46 -21.64 -17.77
N GLN A 211 15.99 -22.11 -16.62
CA GLN A 211 16.72 -23.01 -15.72
C GLN A 211 15.88 -24.26 -15.43
N PRO A 212 15.95 -25.28 -16.31
CA PRO A 212 15.16 -26.50 -16.15
C PRO A 212 15.59 -27.32 -14.93
N PRO A 213 14.75 -28.27 -14.47
CA PRO A 213 15.08 -29.17 -13.37
C PRO A 213 16.42 -29.88 -13.56
N PHE A 214 17.18 -30.03 -12.48
CA PHE A 214 18.50 -30.67 -12.47
C PHE A 214 18.55 -31.73 -11.37
N ASN A 215 19.09 -32.92 -11.68
CA ASN A 215 19.13 -34.08 -10.78
C ASN A 215 17.77 -34.41 -10.13
N ASP A 216 16.69 -34.39 -10.93
CA ASP A 216 15.30 -34.60 -10.49
C ASP A 216 14.77 -33.59 -9.46
N ILE A 217 15.49 -32.49 -9.23
CA ILE A 217 15.08 -31.39 -8.35
C ILE A 217 14.52 -30.26 -9.22
N VAL A 218 13.25 -29.92 -8.99
CA VAL A 218 12.62 -28.76 -9.62
C VAL A 218 13.15 -27.48 -8.97
N ASN A 219 13.59 -26.52 -9.79
CA ASN A 219 14.08 -25.25 -9.30
C ASN A 219 12.93 -24.43 -8.69
N SER A 220 13.21 -23.77 -7.57
CA SER A 220 12.25 -23.00 -6.79
C SER A 220 12.97 -21.92 -5.99
N VAL A 221 12.20 -21.14 -5.24
CA VAL A 221 12.76 -20.16 -4.29
C VAL A 221 13.56 -20.80 -3.16
N ASP A 222 13.55 -22.12 -3.01
CA ASP A 222 14.27 -22.79 -1.92
C ASP A 222 15.66 -23.29 -2.34
N ASN A 223 15.98 -23.30 -3.64
CA ASN A 223 17.26 -23.82 -4.15
C ASN A 223 17.93 -22.93 -5.22
N MET A 224 17.29 -21.84 -5.64
CA MET A 224 17.80 -20.99 -6.71
C MET A 224 17.54 -19.50 -6.45
N ARG A 225 18.51 -18.66 -6.84
CA ARG A 225 18.43 -17.19 -6.83
C ARG A 225 18.96 -16.62 -8.14
N PHE A 226 18.82 -15.32 -8.37
CA PHE A 226 19.32 -14.71 -9.59
C PHE A 226 20.01 -13.36 -9.38
N LEU A 227 20.88 -13.02 -10.32
CA LEU A 227 21.32 -11.67 -10.63
C LEU A 227 21.09 -11.44 -12.13
N HIS A 228 21.01 -10.18 -12.53
CA HIS A 228 20.93 -9.79 -13.92
C HIS A 228 22.32 -9.81 -14.55
N CYS A 229 22.42 -10.34 -15.77
CA CYS A 229 23.65 -10.37 -16.54
C CYS A 229 23.36 -9.98 -17.99
N ASN A 230 24.22 -9.18 -18.61
CA ASN A 230 24.02 -8.77 -20.00
C ASN A 230 24.21 -9.93 -20.96
N THR A 231 23.39 -9.97 -22.00
CA THR A 231 23.55 -10.97 -23.08
C THR A 231 24.79 -10.72 -23.94
N ARG A 232 25.30 -9.48 -23.96
CA ARG A 232 26.41 -9.03 -24.79
C ARG A 232 27.57 -8.49 -23.95
N PHE A 233 28.79 -8.84 -24.36
CA PHE A 233 30.02 -8.27 -23.84
C PHE A 233 30.30 -6.86 -24.42
N GLY A 234 30.92 -5.99 -23.61
CA GLY A 234 31.34 -4.64 -24.04
C GLY A 234 30.28 -3.54 -23.88
N SER A 235 29.13 -3.84 -23.25
CA SER A 235 28.19 -2.78 -22.85
C SER A 235 28.76 -1.96 -21.70
N THR A 236 28.49 -0.64 -21.72
CA THR A 236 28.86 0.28 -20.66
C THR A 236 28.00 0.11 -19.40
N PHE A 237 26.73 -0.28 -19.59
CA PHE A 237 25.70 -0.35 -18.55
C PHE A 237 25.18 -1.79 -18.37
N LEU A 238 24.63 -2.06 -17.19
CA LEU A 238 23.89 -3.28 -16.93
C LEU A 238 22.43 -3.08 -17.34
N GLY A 239 21.95 -3.89 -18.27
CA GLY A 239 20.59 -3.76 -18.79
C GLY A 239 20.39 -2.56 -19.71
N GLY A 240 19.15 -2.45 -20.18
CA GLY A 240 18.69 -1.34 -21.01
C GLY A 240 17.25 -1.58 -21.48
N ASP A 241 16.43 -0.53 -21.47
CA ASP A 241 15.03 -0.59 -21.93
C ASP A 241 14.89 -0.66 -23.47
N ASN A 242 16.01 -0.68 -24.19
CA ASN A 242 16.11 -0.70 -25.66
C ASN A 242 15.43 0.49 -26.34
N THR A 243 15.30 1.61 -25.63
CA THR A 243 14.71 2.88 -26.07
C THR A 243 15.55 3.51 -27.19
N GLY A 244 15.23 3.16 -28.44
CA GLY A 244 15.88 3.74 -29.64
C GLY A 244 16.71 2.78 -30.49
N LEU A 245 16.67 1.48 -30.21
CA LEU A 245 17.33 0.48 -31.04
C LEU A 245 16.47 0.11 -32.26
N THR A 246 17.09 0.08 -33.45
CA THR A 246 16.40 -0.29 -34.71
C THR A 246 16.53 -1.76 -35.07
N LYS A 247 17.39 -2.53 -34.38
CA LYS A 247 17.66 -3.95 -34.65
C LYS A 247 17.76 -4.78 -33.38
N GLN A 248 17.16 -5.98 -33.40
CA GLN A 248 17.18 -6.95 -32.30
C GLN A 248 18.60 -7.37 -31.86
N ALA A 249 19.55 -7.43 -32.80
CA ALA A 249 20.96 -7.77 -32.53
C ALA A 249 21.72 -6.71 -31.69
N GLN A 250 21.11 -5.55 -31.43
CA GLN A 250 21.68 -4.49 -30.59
C GLN A 250 21.11 -4.46 -29.18
N SER A 251 20.22 -5.40 -28.81
CA SER A 251 19.56 -5.35 -27.51
C SER A 251 20.54 -5.30 -26.35
N GLU A 252 20.29 -4.36 -25.44
CA GLU A 252 21.04 -4.17 -24.20
C GLU A 252 20.36 -4.83 -23.00
N GLN A 253 19.32 -5.64 -23.24
CA GLN A 253 18.61 -6.38 -22.21
C GLN A 253 19.55 -7.26 -21.38
N SER A 254 19.35 -7.19 -20.07
CA SER A 254 19.89 -8.18 -19.15
C SER A 254 18.95 -9.38 -19.06
N LEU A 255 19.51 -10.54 -18.76
CA LEU A 255 18.77 -11.77 -18.49
C LEU A 255 19.10 -12.27 -17.08
N PRO A 256 18.19 -13.03 -16.44
CA PRO A 256 18.48 -13.62 -15.14
C PRO A 256 19.55 -14.71 -15.29
N LEU A 257 20.69 -14.51 -14.64
CA LEU A 257 21.67 -15.55 -14.35
C LEU A 257 21.29 -16.21 -13.04
N PHE A 258 20.71 -17.40 -13.13
CA PHE A 258 20.35 -18.19 -11.96
C PHE A 258 21.57 -18.91 -11.36
N PHE A 259 21.60 -19.02 -10.04
CA PHE A 259 22.63 -19.75 -9.29
C PHE A 259 22.04 -20.43 -8.06
N TYR A 260 22.77 -21.42 -7.54
CA TYR A 260 22.35 -22.22 -6.40
C TYR A 260 22.17 -21.38 -5.12
N PHE A 261 21.17 -21.79 -4.33
CA PHE A 261 20.89 -21.22 -3.02
C PHE A 261 20.72 -22.34 -2.00
N ASP A 262 21.53 -22.32 -0.94
CA ASP A 262 21.36 -23.18 0.22
C ASP A 262 20.46 -22.51 1.26
N LYS A 263 19.20 -22.95 1.31
CA LYS A 263 18.20 -22.48 2.28
C LYS A 263 18.64 -22.64 3.73
N LYS A 264 19.53 -23.58 4.06
CA LYS A 264 20.02 -23.77 5.45
C LYS A 264 20.78 -22.55 5.96
N ASN A 265 21.45 -21.82 5.06
CA ASN A 265 22.23 -20.64 5.38
C ASN A 265 21.50 -19.34 5.03
N ASP A 266 20.17 -19.37 4.84
CA ASP A 266 19.38 -18.16 4.57
C ASP A 266 19.53 -17.13 5.70
N GLY A 267 20.04 -15.94 5.38
CA GLY A 267 20.30 -14.89 6.35
C GLY A 267 21.50 -15.11 7.26
N VAL A 268 22.23 -16.21 7.10
CA VAL A 268 23.38 -16.55 7.92
C VAL A 268 24.66 -16.09 7.24
N TYR A 269 25.39 -15.19 7.89
CA TYR A 269 26.73 -14.82 7.43
C TYR A 269 27.74 -15.92 7.77
N THR A 270 28.40 -16.45 6.74
CA THR A 270 29.53 -17.38 6.87
C THR A 270 30.77 -16.76 6.19
N ASP A 271 31.93 -17.39 6.38
CA ASP A 271 33.17 -16.97 5.72
C ASP A 271 33.23 -17.30 4.21
N GLY A 272 32.28 -18.09 3.70
CA GLY A 272 32.23 -18.52 2.31
C GLY A 272 33.42 -19.39 1.90
N SER A 273 34.00 -20.15 2.82
CA SER A 273 35.21 -20.95 2.58
C SER A 273 35.05 -22.04 1.52
N ASP A 274 33.87 -22.67 1.43
CA ASP A 274 33.55 -23.66 0.41
C ASP A 274 32.03 -23.77 0.13
N ILE A 275 31.67 -24.62 -0.83
CA ILE A 275 30.27 -24.82 -1.29
C ILE A 275 29.34 -25.43 -0.24
N ASN A 276 29.87 -26.02 0.84
CA ASN A 276 29.08 -26.51 1.96
C ASN A 276 28.88 -25.43 3.04
N ASN A 277 29.56 -24.28 2.92
CA ASN A 277 29.50 -23.16 3.86
C ASN A 277 29.23 -21.83 3.14
N LEU A 278 28.23 -21.79 2.26
CA LEU A 278 27.88 -20.60 1.48
C LEU A 278 27.40 -19.46 2.39
N SER A 279 27.98 -18.26 2.20
CA SER A 279 27.57 -17.07 2.96
C SER A 279 26.22 -16.58 2.45
N TYR A 280 25.27 -16.35 3.36
CA TYR A 280 23.86 -16.11 3.05
C TYR A 280 23.22 -17.17 2.14
N GLY A 281 23.81 -18.38 2.08
CA GLY A 281 23.37 -19.46 1.21
C GLY A 281 23.74 -19.32 -0.27
N ILE A 282 24.48 -18.29 -0.70
CA ILE A 282 24.62 -17.96 -2.14
C ILE A 282 26.03 -18.03 -2.71
N ALA A 283 27.07 -17.82 -1.89
CA ALA A 283 28.40 -17.53 -2.43
C ALA A 283 29.56 -18.05 -1.59
N THR A 284 30.64 -18.37 -2.29
CA THR A 284 31.98 -18.55 -1.72
C THR A 284 32.86 -17.34 -1.96
N ARG A 285 33.93 -17.23 -1.17
CA ARG A 285 34.92 -16.16 -1.23
C ARG A 285 36.15 -16.62 -2.00
N ASP A 286 36.51 -15.87 -3.05
CA ASP A 286 37.79 -16.02 -3.76
C ASP A 286 38.62 -14.75 -3.62
N GLY A 287 39.50 -14.72 -2.61
CA GLY A 287 40.28 -13.54 -2.23
C GLY A 287 39.38 -12.40 -1.74
N TYR A 288 39.18 -11.39 -2.59
CA TYR A 288 38.29 -10.24 -2.33
C TYR A 288 36.98 -10.31 -3.12
N SER A 289 36.75 -11.35 -3.89
CA SER A 289 35.61 -11.46 -4.82
C SER A 289 34.56 -12.47 -4.38
N ILE A 290 33.32 -12.22 -4.79
CA ILE A 290 32.18 -13.13 -4.68
C ILE A 290 32.19 -14.12 -5.85
N VAL A 291 32.02 -15.40 -5.55
CA VAL A 291 31.83 -16.48 -6.52
C VAL A 291 30.43 -17.09 -6.36
N LEU A 292 29.70 -17.19 -7.47
CA LEU A 292 28.35 -17.74 -7.55
C LEU A 292 28.39 -19.13 -8.19
N HIS A 293 27.45 -20.00 -7.80
CA HIS A 293 27.51 -21.43 -8.12
C HIS A 293 26.33 -21.93 -8.96
N PRO A 294 26.23 -21.59 -10.27
CA PRO A 294 25.20 -22.15 -11.15
C PRO A 294 25.41 -23.65 -11.44
N GLU A 295 26.64 -24.16 -11.38
CA GLU A 295 26.97 -25.57 -11.65
C GLU A 295 26.23 -26.56 -10.74
N LEU A 296 25.81 -26.10 -9.55
CA LEU A 296 25.07 -26.92 -8.59
C LEU A 296 23.57 -27.05 -8.92
N ILE A 297 23.05 -26.26 -9.88
CA ILE A 297 21.66 -26.30 -10.38
C ILE A 297 21.57 -26.60 -11.88
N GLY A 298 22.57 -27.26 -12.44
CA GLY A 298 22.61 -27.63 -13.87
C GLY A 298 23.41 -26.66 -14.75
N GLY A 299 24.04 -25.66 -14.14
CA GLY A 299 24.91 -24.70 -14.83
C GLY A 299 24.16 -23.56 -15.51
N ILE A 300 24.87 -22.88 -16.40
CA ILE A 300 24.35 -21.75 -17.18
C ILE A 300 23.71 -22.28 -18.46
N ASN A 301 22.45 -21.94 -18.73
CA ASN A 301 21.77 -22.34 -19.95
C ASN A 301 22.56 -21.93 -21.21
N ASN A 302 22.87 -22.89 -22.09
CA ASN A 302 23.66 -22.70 -23.31
C ASN A 302 23.04 -21.71 -24.30
N ASP A 303 21.72 -21.57 -24.29
CA ASP A 303 20.97 -20.66 -25.17
C ASP A 303 20.91 -19.23 -24.61
N LEU A 304 21.49 -18.98 -23.44
CA LEU A 304 21.61 -17.64 -22.89
C LEU A 304 23.00 -17.05 -23.14
N PHE A 305 23.10 -15.73 -23.21
CA PHE A 305 24.38 -15.01 -23.36
C PHE A 305 25.15 -15.40 -24.64
N ILE A 306 24.44 -15.80 -25.73
CA ILE A 306 25.00 -16.33 -26.98
C ILE A 306 25.63 -15.23 -27.87
N ASN A 307 25.27 -13.95 -27.67
CA ASN A 307 25.84 -12.81 -28.42
C ASN A 307 27.26 -12.42 -27.98
N SER A 308 27.88 -13.27 -27.15
CA SER A 308 29.29 -13.25 -26.82
C SER A 308 30.10 -13.94 -27.91
N GLN A 309 31.34 -13.51 -28.14
CA GLN A 309 32.22 -14.11 -29.16
C GLN A 309 32.31 -15.64 -28.96
N ASN A 310 31.69 -16.40 -29.86
CA ASN A 310 31.60 -17.87 -29.87
C ASN A 310 30.80 -18.51 -28.71
N GLY A 311 29.81 -17.81 -28.14
CA GLY A 311 28.93 -18.34 -27.08
C GLY A 311 29.56 -18.43 -25.69
N ASN A 312 30.73 -17.81 -25.48
CA ASN A 312 31.43 -17.78 -24.18
C ASN A 312 30.83 -16.72 -23.23
N LEU A 313 30.60 -17.01 -21.95
CA LEU A 313 30.43 -15.89 -21.01
C LEU A 313 31.81 -15.22 -20.81
N ILE A 314 32.02 -14.05 -21.40
CA ILE A 314 33.33 -13.38 -21.40
C ILE A 314 33.53 -12.63 -20.07
N SER A 315 34.76 -12.65 -19.54
CA SER A 315 35.20 -11.79 -18.43
C SER A 315 34.98 -10.32 -18.78
N GLY A 316 34.45 -9.53 -17.84
CA GLY A 316 34.05 -8.14 -18.08
C GLY A 316 32.60 -7.97 -18.51
N THR A 317 31.82 -9.05 -18.67
CA THR A 317 30.37 -8.96 -18.94
C THR A 317 29.66 -8.37 -17.71
N LYS A 318 28.74 -7.42 -17.94
CA LYS A 318 28.05 -6.72 -16.86
C LYS A 318 27.11 -7.65 -16.09
N ILE A 319 27.16 -7.56 -14.77
CA ILE A 319 26.35 -8.36 -13.83
C ILE A 319 25.94 -7.51 -12.62
N GLY A 320 24.76 -7.76 -12.05
CA GLY A 320 24.28 -7.07 -10.84
C GLY A 320 22.77 -7.12 -10.72
N PHE A 321 22.16 -6.03 -10.24
CA PHE A 321 20.72 -5.84 -10.27
C PHE A 321 20.35 -4.77 -11.30
N ASP A 322 19.46 -5.13 -12.21
CA ASP A 322 18.99 -4.29 -13.32
C ASP A 322 17.64 -3.62 -12.95
N PHE A 323 17.58 -2.30 -13.08
CA PHE A 323 16.43 -1.47 -12.71
C PHE A 323 15.54 -1.12 -13.90
N HIS A 324 15.91 -1.53 -15.11
CA HIS A 324 15.14 -1.27 -16.32
C HIS A 324 13.78 -2.00 -16.28
N PHE A 325 12.78 -1.44 -16.96
CA PHE A 325 11.40 -1.95 -16.95
C PHE A 325 11.31 -3.36 -17.53
N ASN A 326 12.16 -3.68 -18.50
CA ASN A 326 12.21 -4.99 -19.15
C ASN A 326 13.03 -6.04 -18.38
N ALA A 327 13.67 -5.67 -17.27
CA ALA A 327 14.50 -6.56 -16.48
C ALA A 327 13.66 -7.62 -15.75
N TYR A 328 14.21 -8.84 -15.65
CA TYR A 328 13.53 -9.94 -14.97
C TYR A 328 13.26 -9.61 -13.49
N GLY A 329 12.00 -9.76 -13.06
CA GLY A 329 11.61 -9.57 -11.66
C GLY A 329 11.28 -8.13 -11.23
N THR A 330 11.79 -7.11 -11.94
CA THR A 330 11.55 -5.68 -11.62
C THR A 330 10.08 -5.30 -11.77
N ALA A 331 9.43 -5.72 -12.88
CA ALA A 331 8.00 -5.54 -13.15
C ALA A 331 7.47 -4.15 -12.72
N ALA A 332 7.84 -3.14 -13.51
CA ALA A 332 7.48 -1.75 -13.31
C ALA A 332 6.41 -1.29 -14.30
N MET A 333 5.61 -0.31 -13.90
CA MET A 333 4.65 0.37 -14.76
C MET A 333 4.60 1.86 -14.42
N ILE A 334 4.17 2.68 -15.37
CA ILE A 334 3.82 4.08 -15.12
C ILE A 334 2.31 4.22 -14.92
N GLY A 335 1.90 5.29 -14.24
CA GLY A 335 0.48 5.64 -14.16
C GLY A 335 -0.02 6.15 -15.50
N TRP A 336 -1.30 5.94 -15.79
CA TRP A 336 -1.96 6.45 -16.99
C TRP A 336 -3.36 6.95 -16.67
N ASN A 337 -3.68 8.22 -16.96
CA ASN A 337 -4.99 8.80 -16.66
C ASN A 337 -6.13 8.04 -17.38
N GLY A 338 -5.87 7.66 -18.63
CA GLY A 338 -6.82 6.89 -19.42
C GLY A 338 -8.02 7.65 -19.92
N ARG A 339 -8.13 8.94 -19.60
CA ARG A 339 -9.05 9.84 -20.29
C ARG A 339 -8.55 10.12 -21.70
N LEU A 340 -9.37 9.78 -22.69
CA LEU A 340 -9.19 10.16 -24.08
C LEU A 340 -10.07 11.36 -24.42
N GLU A 341 -9.78 12.03 -25.54
CA GLU A 341 -10.60 13.13 -26.07
C GLU A 341 -12.05 12.70 -26.32
N LEU A 342 -12.22 11.46 -26.78
CA LEU A 342 -13.49 10.81 -27.07
C LEU A 342 -13.68 9.59 -26.18
N ASP A 343 -14.92 9.31 -25.83
CA ASP A 343 -15.25 8.00 -25.28
C ASP A 343 -15.10 6.88 -26.33
N TYR A 344 -15.17 5.63 -25.88
CA TYR A 344 -14.96 4.46 -26.75
C TYR A 344 -15.86 4.43 -27.99
N ALA A 345 -17.10 4.94 -27.88
CA ALA A 345 -18.06 4.96 -28.98
C ALA A 345 -18.00 6.25 -29.82
N SER A 346 -17.09 7.17 -29.48
CA SER A 346 -17.03 8.51 -30.05
C SER A 346 -18.35 9.28 -29.94
N ALA A 347 -19.14 8.97 -28.91
CA ALA A 347 -20.43 9.60 -28.62
C ALA A 347 -20.28 10.88 -27.80
N ASN A 348 -19.26 10.93 -26.94
CA ASN A 348 -18.94 12.10 -26.13
C ASN A 348 -17.53 12.62 -26.44
N CYS A 349 -17.41 13.95 -26.56
CA CYS A 349 -16.12 14.65 -26.53
C CYS A 349 -15.95 15.41 -25.21
N TRP A 350 -14.78 15.31 -24.61
CA TRP A 350 -14.44 16.05 -23.39
C TRP A 350 -13.60 17.27 -23.74
N GLY A 351 -14.21 18.46 -23.69
CA GLY A 351 -13.54 19.69 -24.06
C GLY A 351 -14.20 20.95 -23.51
N ILE A 352 -13.56 22.08 -23.78
CA ILE A 352 -14.14 23.40 -23.55
C ILE A 352 -14.81 23.84 -24.85
N GLY A 353 -16.11 24.07 -24.78
CA GLY A 353 -16.86 24.66 -25.89
C GLY A 353 -16.57 26.16 -26.01
N ASP A 354 -16.41 26.64 -27.24
CA ASP A 354 -16.25 28.05 -27.53
C ASP A 354 -17.61 28.78 -27.40
N LYS A 355 -17.99 29.15 -26.17
CA LYS A 355 -19.26 29.85 -25.89
C LYS A 355 -19.40 31.17 -26.65
N ASN A 356 -18.30 31.79 -27.09
CA ASN A 356 -18.34 33.10 -27.76
C ASN A 356 -18.45 32.99 -29.29
N ARG A 357 -17.99 31.89 -29.90
CA ARG A 357 -18.04 31.71 -31.36
C ARG A 357 -19.42 31.24 -31.85
N ILE A 358 -20.15 30.44 -31.06
CA ILE A 358 -21.48 29.90 -31.45
C ILE A 358 -22.63 30.91 -31.27
N ILE A 359 -22.50 31.85 -30.32
CA ILE A 359 -23.56 32.85 -30.05
C ILE A 359 -23.47 34.07 -30.99
N GLN A 360 -22.34 34.27 -31.69
CA GLN A 360 -22.09 35.47 -32.51
C GLN A 360 -21.73 35.22 -33.99
N ALA A 361 -21.52 33.98 -34.42
CA ALA A 361 -21.17 33.70 -35.82
C ALA A 361 -22.39 33.75 -36.76
N ASP A 362 -22.20 34.34 -37.95
CA ASP A 362 -23.15 34.25 -39.07
C ASP A 362 -23.35 32.75 -39.44
N PRO A 363 -24.60 32.30 -39.67
CA PRO A 363 -24.89 30.94 -40.12
C PRO A 363 -24.03 30.44 -41.30
N ALA A 364 -23.55 31.33 -42.18
CA ALA A 364 -22.65 30.98 -43.29
C ALA A 364 -21.21 30.66 -42.82
N GLU A 365 -20.73 31.34 -41.78
CA GLU A 365 -19.41 31.15 -41.17
C GLU A 365 -19.34 29.85 -40.35
N GLN A 366 -20.47 29.47 -39.72
CA GLN A 366 -20.64 28.18 -39.05
C GLN A 366 -20.57 27.01 -40.02
N LYS A 367 -21.13 27.17 -41.24
CA LYS A 367 -21.12 26.13 -42.27
C LYS A 367 -19.73 25.98 -42.93
N ALA A 368 -19.04 27.09 -43.18
CA ALA A 368 -17.70 27.08 -43.77
C ALA A 368 -16.61 26.55 -42.81
N SER A 369 -16.74 26.80 -41.51
CA SER A 369 -15.83 26.23 -40.48
C SER A 369 -16.07 24.74 -40.24
N ALA A 370 -17.32 24.28 -40.26
CA ALA A 370 -17.65 22.85 -40.19
C ALA A 370 -17.09 22.04 -41.38
N GLU A 371 -16.99 22.64 -42.57
CA GLU A 371 -16.45 21.99 -43.77
C GLU A 371 -14.90 22.04 -43.85
N ALA A 372 -14.25 23.04 -43.23
CA ALA A 372 -12.79 23.18 -43.21
C ALA A 372 -12.09 22.40 -42.07
N GLU A 373 -12.78 22.15 -40.96
CA GLU A 373 -12.24 21.45 -39.76
C GLU A 373 -12.52 19.93 -39.76
N ALA A 374 -12.71 19.32 -40.93
CA ALA A 374 -12.81 17.86 -41.11
C ALA A 374 -11.49 17.08 -40.80
N ARG A 375 -10.55 17.68 -40.05
CA ARG A 375 -9.47 16.98 -39.34
C ARG A 375 -9.71 16.87 -37.82
N SER A 376 -10.76 17.52 -37.29
CA SER A 376 -11.36 17.45 -35.94
C SER A 376 -12.71 16.68 -35.96
N VAL A 377 -12.78 15.60 -36.73
CA VAL A 377 -14.06 15.01 -37.25
C VAL A 377 -15.07 14.58 -36.17
N LEU A 378 -14.69 14.49 -34.89
CA LEU A 378 -15.52 13.92 -33.83
C LEU A 378 -15.80 14.87 -32.64
N CYS A 379 -15.01 15.94 -32.44
CA CYS A 379 -15.19 16.92 -31.34
C CYS A 379 -15.75 18.28 -31.80
N GLY A 380 -15.88 18.51 -33.10
CA GLY A 380 -16.36 19.79 -33.65
C GLY A 380 -15.45 20.97 -33.26
N THR A 381 -16.06 22.07 -32.81
CA THR A 381 -15.38 23.32 -32.40
C THR A 381 -14.94 23.33 -30.93
N ALA A 382 -15.07 22.21 -30.21
CA ALA A 382 -14.65 22.14 -28.81
C ALA A 382 -13.14 21.85 -28.74
N THR A 383 -12.42 22.55 -27.87
CA THR A 383 -11.00 22.26 -27.62
C THR A 383 -10.89 21.11 -26.62
N PRO A 384 -10.34 19.94 -26.98
CA PRO A 384 -10.28 18.79 -26.10
C PRO A 384 -9.40 19.06 -24.88
N THR A 385 -9.85 18.64 -23.69
CA THR A 385 -9.13 18.85 -22.43
C THR A 385 -8.45 17.60 -21.88
N ALA A 386 -8.78 16.42 -22.43
CA ALA A 386 -8.24 15.13 -21.99
C ALA A 386 -6.71 15.10 -22.00
N GLN A 387 -6.10 15.63 -23.05
CA GLN A 387 -4.65 15.76 -23.21
C GLN A 387 -3.93 16.52 -22.10
N HIS A 388 -4.63 17.45 -21.43
CA HIS A 388 -4.07 18.30 -20.39
C HIS A 388 -4.24 17.73 -18.98
N LEU A 389 -5.09 16.71 -18.80
CA LEU A 389 -5.32 16.07 -17.52
C LEU A 389 -4.28 14.96 -17.30
N ARG A 390 -3.38 15.14 -16.34
CA ARG A 390 -2.23 14.23 -16.11
C ARG A 390 -2.15 13.68 -14.69
N TYR A 391 -3.28 13.47 -14.02
CA TYR A 391 -3.28 13.01 -12.64
C TYR A 391 -4.26 11.87 -12.40
N ASN A 392 -3.82 10.90 -11.60
CA ASN A 392 -4.68 9.87 -11.03
C ASN A 392 -4.60 9.92 -9.52
N TYR A 393 -5.73 9.75 -8.86
CA TYR A 393 -5.74 9.58 -7.42
C TYR A 393 -5.26 8.19 -7.02
N VAL A 394 -4.35 8.15 -6.05
CA VAL A 394 -3.80 6.91 -5.48
C VAL A 394 -3.85 7.00 -3.97
N GLY A 395 -4.29 5.93 -3.32
CA GLY A 395 -4.28 5.79 -1.87
C GLY A 395 -5.56 5.16 -1.33
N ALA A 396 -5.89 5.47 -0.08
CA ALA A 396 -7.11 5.02 0.59
C ALA A 396 -8.05 6.20 0.78
N ILE A 397 -9.21 6.16 0.13
CA ILE A 397 -10.18 7.27 0.16
C ILE A 397 -10.69 7.56 1.57
N ASN A 398 -10.89 6.52 2.38
CA ASN A 398 -11.60 6.64 3.65
C ASN A 398 -11.01 5.73 4.74
N PRO A 399 -9.72 5.85 5.11
CA PRO A 399 -9.12 5.03 6.15
C PRO A 399 -9.77 5.29 7.50
N ILE A 400 -9.97 4.24 8.29
CA ILE A 400 -10.63 4.33 9.59
C ILE A 400 -9.82 3.58 10.64
N PHE A 401 -9.63 4.24 11.77
CA PHE A 401 -9.19 3.65 13.03
C PHE A 401 -10.33 3.82 14.04
N ASP A 402 -10.91 2.72 14.50
CA ASP A 402 -12.15 2.74 15.30
C ASP A 402 -12.10 1.79 16.49
N TYR A 403 -13.10 1.86 17.37
CA TYR A 403 -13.23 1.03 18.57
C TYR A 403 -14.49 0.16 18.50
N ASP A 404 -14.33 -1.15 18.60
CA ASP A 404 -15.43 -2.10 18.70
C ASP A 404 -15.89 -2.19 20.15
N ILE A 405 -17.14 -1.80 20.41
CA ILE A 405 -17.74 -1.82 21.75
C ILE A 405 -18.02 -3.25 22.22
N ASN A 406 -18.36 -4.16 21.30
CA ASN A 406 -18.72 -5.54 21.64
C ASN A 406 -17.46 -6.34 22.01
N GLU A 407 -16.40 -6.17 21.23
CA GLU A 407 -15.12 -6.86 21.49
C GLU A 407 -14.20 -6.07 22.44
N SER A 408 -14.56 -4.82 22.75
CA SER A 408 -13.77 -3.88 23.54
C SER A 408 -12.35 -3.65 23.01
N ARG A 409 -12.17 -3.63 21.68
CA ARG A 409 -10.86 -3.58 20.99
C ARG A 409 -10.81 -2.49 19.92
N PHE A 410 -9.62 -1.93 19.69
CA PHE A 410 -9.39 -1.02 18.57
C PHE A 410 -9.13 -1.79 17.27
N PHE A 411 -9.42 -1.18 16.12
CA PHE A 411 -9.17 -1.79 14.83
C PHE A 411 -8.89 -0.79 13.70
N PHE A 412 -8.17 -1.25 12.68
CA PHE A 412 -8.05 -0.56 11.38
C PHE A 412 -9.01 -1.17 10.35
N LYS A 413 -9.59 -0.33 9.48
CA LYS A 413 -10.31 -0.75 8.27
C LYS A 413 -10.15 0.29 7.15
N GLN A 414 -10.41 -0.11 5.90
CA GLN A 414 -10.41 0.78 4.73
C GLN A 414 -9.07 1.49 4.47
N LEU A 415 -7.95 0.81 4.74
CA LEU A 415 -6.62 1.21 4.26
C LEU A 415 -6.45 0.99 2.73
N HIS A 416 -7.53 0.68 2.03
CA HIS A 416 -7.61 0.55 0.59
C HIS A 416 -8.77 1.40 0.04
N THR A 417 -8.73 1.69 -1.25
CA THR A 417 -9.89 2.21 -1.98
C THR A 417 -10.82 1.05 -2.32
N ASN A 418 -12.08 1.13 -1.92
CA ASN A 418 -13.05 0.08 -2.21
C ASN A 418 -13.35 0.01 -3.71
N GLU A 419 -13.50 -1.20 -4.26
CA GLU A 419 -14.15 -1.40 -5.54
C GLU A 419 -15.67 -1.24 -5.39
N LEU A 420 -16.30 -0.61 -6.39
CA LEU A 420 -17.72 -0.24 -6.35
C LEU A 420 -18.52 -0.89 -7.48
N THR A 421 -19.80 -1.14 -7.25
CA THR A 421 -20.76 -1.34 -8.34
C THR A 421 -20.90 -0.04 -9.12
N GLY A 422 -20.94 -0.17 -10.43
CA GLY A 422 -21.01 0.98 -11.33
C GLY A 422 -21.15 0.51 -12.76
N GLN A 423 -21.50 1.45 -13.64
CA GLN A 423 -21.75 1.15 -15.05
C GLN A 423 -20.45 1.10 -15.83
N SER A 424 -20.29 0.07 -16.64
CA SER A 424 -19.09 -0.16 -17.47
C SER A 424 -19.21 0.39 -18.90
N PHE A 425 -20.35 1.03 -19.22
CA PHE A 425 -20.74 1.41 -20.58
C PHE A 425 -20.97 2.91 -20.69
N PHE A 426 -20.61 3.52 -21.83
CA PHE A 426 -20.55 4.98 -22.06
C PHE A 426 -21.90 5.72 -21.99
N SER A 427 -23.00 5.03 -22.31
CA SER A 427 -24.37 5.55 -22.22
C SER A 427 -24.97 5.41 -20.81
N ALA A 428 -24.15 5.56 -19.78
CA ALA A 428 -24.62 5.37 -18.41
C ALA A 428 -25.74 6.37 -18.08
N GLY A 429 -26.89 5.87 -17.62
CA GLY A 429 -28.10 6.66 -17.38
C GLY A 429 -28.97 6.91 -18.63
N ASP A 430 -28.60 6.43 -19.82
CA ASP A 430 -29.46 6.47 -21.01
C ASP A 430 -30.41 5.27 -21.05
N SER A 431 -31.71 5.51 -21.24
CA SER A 431 -32.72 4.46 -21.36
C SER A 431 -32.83 3.86 -22.77
N GLY A 432 -32.17 4.46 -23.76
CA GLY A 432 -32.24 4.05 -25.16
C GLY A 432 -33.63 4.21 -25.79
N VAL A 433 -34.60 4.81 -25.08
CA VAL A 433 -35.93 5.11 -25.60
C VAL A 433 -35.92 6.55 -26.13
N LYS A 434 -36.21 6.71 -27.43
CA LYS A 434 -36.46 8.02 -28.02
C LYS A 434 -37.76 8.56 -27.42
N VAL A 435 -37.67 9.54 -26.53
CA VAL A 435 -38.85 10.16 -25.90
C VAL A 435 -39.19 11.43 -26.68
N ASP A 436 -40.42 11.52 -27.20
CA ASP A 436 -40.89 12.67 -28.00
C ASP A 436 -41.08 13.96 -27.16
N GLU A 437 -41.02 13.85 -25.84
CA GLU A 437 -41.04 14.97 -24.88
C GLU A 437 -39.89 14.79 -23.87
N PHE A 438 -39.20 15.88 -23.52
CA PHE A 438 -37.98 15.89 -22.69
C PHE A 438 -38.26 15.35 -21.28
N THR A 439 -38.24 14.03 -21.15
CA THR A 439 -38.31 13.31 -19.88
C THR A 439 -36.89 12.90 -19.54
N PRO A 440 -36.30 13.38 -18.42
CA PRO A 440 -34.94 13.00 -18.05
C PRO A 440 -34.85 11.47 -17.96
N ALA A 441 -33.77 10.93 -18.50
CA ALA A 441 -33.56 9.50 -18.51
C ALA A 441 -33.57 8.95 -17.06
N PRO A 442 -34.20 7.79 -16.80
CA PRO A 442 -34.31 7.23 -15.46
C PRO A 442 -32.93 6.98 -14.86
N ASP A 443 -32.72 7.55 -13.68
CA ASP A 443 -31.53 7.33 -12.88
C ASP A 443 -31.42 5.85 -12.48
N ASN A 444 -30.51 5.14 -13.14
CA ASN A 444 -30.18 3.74 -12.87
C ASN A 444 -29.06 3.61 -11.82
N THR A 445 -28.78 4.65 -11.02
CA THR A 445 -27.87 4.59 -9.85
C THR A 445 -28.43 3.83 -8.65
N GLN A 446 -29.67 3.30 -8.71
CA GLN A 446 -30.31 2.61 -7.58
C GLN A 446 -29.53 1.40 -7.03
N THR A 447 -28.57 0.85 -7.78
CA THR A 447 -27.62 -0.19 -7.32
C THR A 447 -26.15 0.19 -7.53
N ALA A 448 -25.84 1.45 -7.83
CA ALA A 448 -24.47 1.95 -7.97
C ALA A 448 -23.87 2.29 -6.61
N ASN A 449 -22.54 2.38 -6.52
CA ASN A 449 -21.80 2.77 -5.32
C ASN A 449 -21.90 1.77 -4.14
N ASN A 450 -22.31 0.52 -4.39
CA ASN A 450 -22.17 -0.54 -3.40
C ASN A 450 -20.73 -1.03 -3.37
N THR A 451 -20.15 -1.16 -2.17
CA THR A 451 -18.82 -1.76 -2.00
C THR A 451 -18.88 -3.23 -2.36
N VAL A 452 -18.09 -3.64 -3.35
CA VAL A 452 -18.05 -5.02 -3.86
C VAL A 452 -16.62 -5.49 -4.07
N TYR A 453 -16.43 -6.79 -4.13
CA TYR A 453 -15.34 -7.36 -4.91
C TYR A 453 -15.89 -7.97 -6.20
N LYS A 454 -15.06 -7.98 -7.24
CA LYS A 454 -15.43 -8.46 -8.57
C LYS A 454 -14.63 -9.71 -8.92
N ILE A 455 -15.29 -10.69 -9.53
CA ILE A 455 -14.66 -11.85 -10.14
C ILE A 455 -14.98 -11.83 -11.63
N ASN A 456 -14.00 -12.19 -12.46
CA ASN A 456 -14.06 -12.01 -13.91
C ASN A 456 -14.41 -10.54 -14.26
N LYS A 457 -13.68 -9.60 -13.65
CA LYS A 457 -13.99 -8.16 -13.76
C LYS A 457 -14.05 -7.70 -15.22
N ARG A 458 -15.09 -6.93 -15.55
CA ARG A 458 -15.19 -6.22 -16.83
C ARG A 458 -14.48 -4.88 -16.71
N ILE A 459 -13.58 -4.60 -17.65
CA ILE A 459 -12.84 -3.33 -17.66
C ILE A 459 -13.80 -2.23 -18.10
N ASN A 460 -13.71 -1.09 -17.43
CA ASN A 460 -14.52 0.05 -17.77
C ASN A 460 -14.06 0.66 -19.10
N GLN A 461 -14.98 0.87 -20.05
CA GLN A 461 -14.64 1.37 -21.39
C GLN A 461 -14.41 2.89 -21.44
N TYR A 462 -14.57 3.61 -20.32
CA TYR A 462 -14.20 5.03 -20.21
C TYR A 462 -12.70 5.29 -20.02
N VAL A 463 -11.95 4.27 -19.60
CA VAL A 463 -10.54 4.42 -19.23
C VAL A 463 -9.68 3.61 -20.19
N TYR A 464 -8.94 4.33 -21.02
CA TYR A 464 -7.94 3.77 -21.89
C TYR A 464 -6.67 3.41 -21.10
N THR A 465 -6.06 2.27 -21.41
CA THR A 465 -4.72 1.87 -20.96
C THR A 465 -4.12 1.01 -22.09
N PRO A 466 -2.91 1.34 -22.56
CA PRO A 466 -2.24 0.58 -23.61
C PRO A 466 -2.09 -0.91 -23.29
N ASP A 467 -1.80 -1.25 -22.03
CA ASP A 467 -1.46 -2.61 -21.61
C ASP A 467 -2.67 -3.54 -21.53
N MET A 468 -3.89 -3.00 -21.44
CA MET A 468 -5.11 -3.82 -21.48
C MET A 468 -5.68 -3.96 -22.90
N ARG A 469 -4.97 -3.51 -23.94
CA ARG A 469 -5.40 -3.73 -25.34
C ARG A 469 -5.16 -5.18 -25.79
N PRO A 470 -5.95 -5.70 -26.76
CA PRO A 470 -7.20 -5.10 -27.24
C PRO A 470 -8.30 -5.16 -26.16
N TYR A 471 -9.14 -4.12 -26.13
CA TYR A 471 -10.37 -4.17 -25.35
C TYR A 471 -11.31 -5.10 -26.08
N ASP A 472 -11.57 -6.27 -25.49
CA ASP A 472 -12.51 -7.23 -26.04
C ASP A 472 -13.91 -6.60 -26.08
N ILE A 473 -14.48 -6.51 -27.29
CA ILE A 473 -15.81 -5.93 -27.49
C ILE A 473 -16.88 -6.91 -27.01
N ASP A 474 -17.98 -6.35 -26.50
CA ASP A 474 -19.19 -7.10 -26.25
C ASP A 474 -19.65 -7.78 -27.55
N PHE A 475 -20.10 -9.02 -27.45
CA PHE A 475 -20.60 -9.78 -28.60
C PHE A 475 -22.11 -9.99 -28.49
N GLU A 476 -22.77 -10.10 -29.64
CA GLU A 476 -24.21 -10.34 -29.70
C GLU A 476 -24.51 -11.83 -29.79
N VAL A 477 -25.50 -12.28 -29.01
CA VAL A 477 -26.04 -13.63 -29.07
C VAL A 477 -27.52 -13.57 -29.39
N ASP A 478 -27.93 -14.43 -30.32
CA ASP A 478 -29.32 -14.63 -30.71
C ASP A 478 -30.03 -15.55 -29.73
N TYR A 479 -31.12 -15.07 -29.12
CA TYR A 479 -32.02 -15.87 -28.28
C TYR A 479 -33.37 -16.04 -28.98
N SER A 480 -33.83 -17.27 -29.12
CA SER A 480 -35.21 -17.56 -29.57
C SER A 480 -36.18 -17.31 -28.42
N TYR A 481 -37.01 -16.27 -28.55
CA TYR A 481 -38.10 -15.95 -27.63
C TYR A 481 -39.39 -15.96 -28.44
N GLY A 482 -40.22 -16.99 -28.31
CA GLY A 482 -41.50 -17.08 -29.02
C GLY A 482 -42.62 -17.57 -28.10
N GLY A 483 -43.69 -16.80 -27.95
CA GLY A 483 -44.93 -17.24 -27.31
C GLY A 483 -44.86 -17.73 -25.85
N THR A 484 -45.89 -18.47 -25.42
CA THR A 484 -46.11 -18.94 -24.03
C THR A 484 -45.34 -20.23 -23.66
N LYS A 485 -44.39 -20.69 -24.49
CA LYS A 485 -43.62 -21.93 -24.25
C LYS A 485 -42.13 -21.74 -24.52
N PHE A 486 -41.30 -22.37 -23.69
CA PHE A 486 -39.84 -22.35 -23.80
C PHE A 486 -39.26 -23.72 -24.19
N PRO A 487 -38.42 -23.82 -25.25
CA PRO A 487 -38.25 -22.88 -26.37
C PRO A 487 -39.34 -23.07 -27.45
N ASP A 488 -39.82 -21.98 -28.06
CA ASP A 488 -40.66 -22.04 -29.26
C ASP A 488 -39.76 -22.09 -30.50
N THR A 489 -39.92 -23.15 -31.29
CA THR A 489 -39.17 -23.41 -32.53
C THR A 489 -39.94 -22.98 -33.77
N THR A 490 -41.14 -22.41 -33.61
CA THR A 490 -42.09 -22.15 -34.70
C THR A 490 -42.20 -20.68 -35.11
N THR A 491 -41.66 -19.75 -34.32
CA THR A 491 -41.63 -18.31 -34.61
C THR A 491 -40.19 -17.80 -34.78
N ASN A 492 -39.95 -16.99 -35.82
CA ASN A 492 -38.64 -16.40 -36.16
C ASN A 492 -38.28 -15.18 -35.28
N ASP A 493 -38.87 -15.05 -34.09
CA ASP A 493 -38.60 -13.94 -33.18
C ASP A 493 -37.25 -14.15 -32.48
N ILE A 494 -36.19 -13.73 -33.19
CA ILE A 494 -34.82 -13.72 -32.68
C ILE A 494 -34.59 -12.40 -31.96
N ILE A 495 -34.40 -12.46 -30.64
CA ILE A 495 -33.98 -11.31 -29.84
C ILE A 495 -32.46 -11.37 -29.70
N LYS A 496 -31.77 -10.35 -30.24
CA LYS A 496 -30.34 -10.14 -30.04
C LYS A 496 -30.07 -9.57 -28.67
N ARG A 497 -29.14 -10.17 -27.93
CA ARG A 497 -28.65 -9.66 -26.64
C ARG A 497 -27.15 -9.49 -26.68
N LYS A 498 -26.67 -8.31 -26.25
CA LYS A 498 -25.24 -8.04 -26.04
C LYS A 498 -24.76 -8.72 -24.76
N ILE A 499 -23.60 -9.36 -24.82
CA ILE A 499 -22.94 -9.99 -23.69
C ILE A 499 -21.55 -9.38 -23.53
N SER A 500 -21.23 -8.92 -22.32
CA SER A 500 -19.94 -8.29 -22.06
C SER A 500 -18.84 -9.29 -21.78
N ASN A 501 -17.73 -9.19 -22.51
CA ASN A 501 -16.62 -10.13 -22.41
C ASN A 501 -15.56 -9.71 -21.38
N MET A 502 -14.94 -10.68 -20.71
CA MET A 502 -13.80 -10.41 -19.83
C MET A 502 -12.59 -10.05 -20.69
N ASN A 503 -11.78 -9.09 -20.22
CA ASN A 503 -10.52 -8.79 -20.90
C ASN A 503 -9.56 -9.98 -20.78
N ARG A 504 -8.96 -10.40 -21.89
CA ARG A 504 -7.98 -11.50 -21.94
C ARG A 504 -6.76 -11.35 -21.03
N ASN A 505 -6.39 -10.12 -20.64
CA ASN A 505 -5.26 -9.84 -19.76
C ASN A 505 -5.61 -10.03 -18.27
N ILE A 506 -6.87 -10.33 -17.95
CA ILE A 506 -7.32 -10.66 -16.61
C ILE A 506 -7.34 -12.18 -16.44
N SER A 507 -6.74 -12.66 -15.34
CA SER A 507 -6.86 -14.07 -14.97
C SER A 507 -8.30 -14.40 -14.56
N PRO A 508 -8.93 -15.41 -15.16
CA PRO A 508 -10.29 -15.82 -14.78
C PRO A 508 -10.33 -16.27 -13.32
N TRP A 509 -11.46 -16.04 -12.67
CA TRP A 509 -11.72 -16.36 -11.25
C TRP A 509 -10.86 -15.62 -10.23
N ALA A 510 -9.98 -14.69 -10.66
CA ALA A 510 -9.27 -13.82 -9.75
C ALA A 510 -10.21 -12.77 -9.11
N ILE A 511 -9.98 -12.49 -7.83
CA ILE A 511 -10.72 -11.50 -7.05
C ILE A 511 -10.08 -10.12 -7.25
N PHE A 512 -10.90 -9.13 -7.59
CA PHE A 512 -10.53 -7.73 -7.71
C PHE A 512 -11.38 -6.90 -6.74
N ASP A 513 -10.78 -6.36 -5.70
CA ASP A 513 -11.49 -5.67 -4.62
C ASP A 513 -10.97 -4.26 -4.33
N THR A 514 -9.83 -3.89 -4.90
CA THR A 514 -9.23 -2.58 -4.73
C THR A 514 -8.46 -2.14 -5.98
N PRO A 515 -8.60 -0.88 -6.43
CA PRO A 515 -7.73 -0.31 -7.45
C PRO A 515 -6.42 0.24 -6.85
N THR A 516 -6.44 0.80 -5.64
CA THR A 516 -5.27 1.40 -4.95
C THR A 516 -5.44 1.36 -3.44
N GLY A 517 -4.37 1.59 -2.68
CA GLY A 517 -4.44 1.65 -1.22
C GLY A 517 -3.20 2.26 -0.59
N VAL A 518 -3.17 2.26 0.73
CA VAL A 518 -1.99 2.63 1.52
C VAL A 518 -1.45 1.43 2.28
N PHE A 519 -0.15 1.46 2.50
CA PHE A 519 0.54 0.52 3.35
C PHE A 519 1.20 1.30 4.49
N ILE A 520 0.96 0.88 5.72
CA ILE A 520 1.67 1.38 6.89
C ILE A 520 2.88 0.48 7.10
N SER A 521 4.07 1.01 6.83
CA SER A 521 5.34 0.27 6.96
C SER A 521 6.07 0.52 8.27
N ASP A 522 5.65 1.54 9.02
CA ASP A 522 6.31 1.96 10.26
C ASP A 522 5.29 2.71 11.14
N PHE A 523 5.16 2.28 12.39
CA PHE A 523 4.28 2.88 13.39
C PHE A 523 5.00 3.90 14.30
N GLY A 524 6.28 4.17 14.04
CA GLY A 524 7.09 5.20 14.67
C GLY A 524 7.82 4.78 15.95
N PHE A 525 7.80 3.49 16.30
CA PHE A 525 8.40 2.95 17.53
C PHE A 525 9.15 1.65 17.25
N THR A 526 10.29 1.48 17.92
CA THR A 526 11.04 0.21 17.91
C THR A 526 10.40 -0.80 18.87
N GLU A 527 10.77 -2.07 18.73
CA GLU A 527 10.33 -3.15 19.63
C GLU A 527 10.62 -2.81 21.10
N GLU A 528 11.83 -2.31 21.41
CA GLU A 528 12.24 -1.90 22.75
C GLU A 528 11.37 -0.77 23.35
N GLN A 529 10.78 0.07 22.50
CA GLN A 529 9.95 1.20 22.91
C GLN A 529 8.46 0.85 22.98
N TRP A 530 8.06 -0.30 22.45
CA TRP A 530 6.67 -0.63 22.16
C TRP A 530 5.79 -0.63 23.41
N ASP A 531 6.21 -1.29 24.50
CA ASP A 531 5.43 -1.41 25.74
C ASP A 531 5.11 -0.06 26.41
N SER A 532 5.87 0.98 26.07
CA SER A 532 5.70 2.34 26.57
C SER A 532 4.96 3.28 25.62
N CYS A 533 4.63 2.82 24.40
CA CYS A 533 4.04 3.64 23.35
C CYS A 533 2.50 3.63 23.35
N LEU A 534 1.91 4.52 22.55
CA LEU A 534 0.45 4.61 22.39
C LEU A 534 -0.15 3.31 21.84
N TRP A 535 0.50 2.65 20.87
CA TRP A 535 -0.04 1.45 20.23
C TRP A 535 -0.22 0.28 21.20
N ALA A 536 0.76 0.06 22.09
CA ALA A 536 0.63 -0.93 23.17
C ALA A 536 -0.50 -0.58 24.14
N LEU A 537 -0.71 0.70 24.45
CA LEU A 537 -1.85 1.14 25.29
C LEU A 537 -3.21 0.86 24.62
N LEU A 538 -3.25 0.93 23.29
CA LEU A 538 -4.44 0.63 22.49
C LEU A 538 -4.65 -0.89 22.27
N GLY A 539 -3.75 -1.74 22.79
CA GLY A 539 -3.87 -3.20 22.75
C GLY A 539 -3.16 -3.88 21.59
N TRP A 540 -2.28 -3.17 20.86
CA TRP A 540 -1.49 -3.75 19.78
C TRP A 540 -0.18 -4.34 20.29
N ASP A 541 0.17 -5.51 19.76
CA ASP A 541 1.48 -6.14 19.99
C ASP A 541 2.44 -5.77 18.86
N TYR A 542 3.74 -5.71 19.16
CA TYR A 542 4.74 -5.31 18.16
C TYR A 542 4.65 -6.19 16.91
N ASP A 543 4.62 -7.51 17.11
CA ASP A 543 4.55 -8.51 16.03
C ASP A 543 3.25 -8.46 15.25
N SER A 544 2.14 -8.01 15.85
CA SER A 544 0.85 -7.91 15.13
C SER A 544 0.86 -6.85 14.03
N LEU A 545 1.75 -5.85 14.15
CA LEU A 545 1.89 -4.74 13.20
C LEU A 545 3.25 -4.69 12.49
N ASN A 546 4.25 -5.43 12.98
CA ASN A 546 5.63 -5.42 12.50
C ASN A 546 6.22 -6.85 12.34
N SER A 547 5.38 -7.86 12.09
CA SER A 547 5.88 -9.23 11.90
C SER A 547 6.90 -9.32 10.76
N LYS A 548 7.82 -10.29 10.84
CA LYS A 548 8.78 -10.53 9.76
C LYS A 548 8.06 -10.93 8.47
N LEU A 549 8.41 -10.25 7.38
CA LEU A 549 7.88 -10.57 6.05
C LEU A 549 8.32 -11.96 5.58
N ASN A 550 7.38 -12.65 4.94
CA ASN A 550 7.55 -13.95 4.30
C ASN A 550 6.64 -14.02 3.06
N SER A 551 6.62 -15.17 2.38
CA SER A 551 5.82 -15.35 1.15
C SER A 551 4.30 -15.28 1.37
N GLY A 552 3.81 -15.42 2.60
CA GLY A 552 2.40 -15.40 3.00
C GLY A 552 1.86 -14.07 3.54
N ASN A 553 2.73 -13.10 3.85
CA ASN A 553 2.33 -11.78 4.38
C ASN A 553 3.05 -10.58 3.72
N ASN A 554 3.53 -10.75 2.49
CA ASN A 554 4.13 -9.67 1.70
C ASN A 554 3.06 -8.84 0.95
N ARG A 555 3.50 -7.81 0.21
CA ARG A 555 2.63 -6.86 -0.53
C ARG A 555 1.81 -7.47 -1.68
N LEU A 556 2.16 -8.67 -2.16
CA LEU A 556 1.38 -9.39 -3.19
C LEU A 556 0.31 -10.28 -2.58
N GLN A 557 0.41 -10.60 -1.29
CA GLN A 557 -0.58 -11.41 -0.62
C GLN A 557 -1.77 -10.55 -0.22
N ARG A 558 -2.96 -11.10 -0.46
CA ARG A 558 -4.20 -10.54 0.07
C ARG A 558 -4.18 -10.64 1.59
N VAL A 559 -4.66 -9.60 2.26
CA VAL A 559 -4.92 -9.68 3.70
C VAL A 559 -6.27 -10.37 3.91
N ASP A 560 -6.25 -11.50 4.60
CA ASP A 560 -7.44 -12.30 4.92
C ASP A 560 -7.36 -12.90 6.34
N ASN A 561 -8.30 -13.77 6.70
CA ASN A 561 -8.34 -14.39 8.02
C ASN A 561 -7.13 -15.29 8.36
N SER A 562 -6.31 -15.67 7.37
CA SER A 562 -5.11 -16.50 7.57
C SER A 562 -3.87 -15.71 7.95
N ASN A 563 -3.78 -14.42 7.59
CA ASN A 563 -2.58 -13.61 7.80
C ASN A 563 -2.83 -12.25 8.50
N LYS A 564 -4.07 -11.84 8.73
CA LYS A 564 -4.43 -10.53 9.32
C LYS A 564 -3.81 -10.23 10.71
N GLU A 565 -3.35 -11.25 11.42
CA GLU A 565 -2.73 -11.12 12.75
C GLU A 565 -1.20 -11.05 12.71
N GLN A 566 -0.59 -11.28 11.54
CA GLN A 566 0.86 -11.32 11.34
C GLN A 566 1.23 -10.53 10.08
N LEU A 567 1.05 -9.21 10.16
CA LEU A 567 1.37 -8.29 9.08
C LEU A 567 2.69 -7.57 9.37
N GLY A 568 3.64 -7.65 8.44
CA GLY A 568 4.88 -6.86 8.49
C GLY A 568 4.75 -5.50 7.84
N ILE A 569 3.76 -5.38 6.97
CA ILE A 569 3.35 -4.13 6.34
C ILE A 569 1.82 -4.12 6.36
N VAL A 570 1.25 -3.15 7.05
CA VAL A 570 -0.18 -3.16 7.38
C VAL A 570 -0.99 -2.51 6.25
N THR A 571 -1.96 -3.25 5.72
CA THR A 571 -3.01 -2.75 4.82
C THR A 571 -4.28 -3.56 5.03
N THR A 572 -5.33 -3.28 4.27
CA THR A 572 -6.60 -4.04 4.34
C THR A 572 -7.09 -4.37 2.94
N ASN A 573 -7.93 -5.38 2.86
CA ASN A 573 -8.66 -5.77 1.65
C ASN A 573 -10.15 -5.95 1.99
N SER A 574 -10.96 -6.21 0.97
CA SER A 574 -12.35 -6.65 1.19
C SER A 574 -12.40 -8.01 1.91
N ASP A 575 -13.37 -8.17 2.80
CA ASP A 575 -13.60 -9.42 3.53
C ASP A 575 -14.30 -10.44 2.63
N ILE A 576 -13.66 -11.59 2.40
CA ILE A 576 -14.21 -12.65 1.54
C ILE A 576 -14.71 -13.78 2.44
N VAL A 577 -16.03 -14.00 2.44
CA VAL A 577 -16.66 -14.99 3.30
C VAL A 577 -17.14 -16.19 2.48
N SER A 578 -17.03 -17.39 3.03
CA SER A 578 -17.39 -18.63 2.33
C SER A 578 -18.86 -18.71 1.93
N THR A 579 -19.74 -18.00 2.65
CA THR A 579 -21.17 -17.88 2.33
C THR A 579 -21.44 -17.20 0.99
N ASP A 580 -20.51 -16.39 0.49
CA ASP A 580 -20.64 -15.70 -0.80
C ASP A 580 -20.59 -16.66 -1.99
N THR A 581 -20.03 -17.86 -1.81
CA THR A 581 -19.87 -18.85 -2.89
C THR A 581 -21.18 -19.24 -3.57
N ARG A 582 -22.31 -19.15 -2.85
CA ARG A 582 -23.66 -19.36 -3.41
C ARG A 582 -24.01 -18.31 -4.46
N ASP A 583 -23.53 -17.08 -4.28
CA ASP A 583 -23.87 -15.95 -5.14
C ASP A 583 -22.95 -15.87 -6.38
N TYR A 584 -21.88 -16.69 -6.42
CA TYR A 584 -20.96 -16.80 -7.56
C TYR A 584 -21.56 -17.56 -8.76
N ILE A 585 -22.62 -18.32 -8.54
CA ILE A 585 -23.34 -18.99 -9.62
C ILE A 585 -24.22 -17.95 -10.27
N VAL A 586 -23.74 -17.33 -11.35
CA VAL A 586 -24.49 -16.29 -12.06
C VAL A 586 -24.69 -16.67 -13.51
N ASN A 587 -25.82 -16.25 -14.08
CA ASN A 587 -26.09 -16.43 -15.50
C ASN A 587 -25.22 -15.51 -16.37
N GLN A 588 -25.33 -15.64 -17.69
CA GLN A 588 -24.56 -14.83 -18.63
C GLN A 588 -24.85 -13.32 -18.57
N PHE A 589 -25.88 -12.90 -17.84
CA PHE A 589 -26.28 -11.52 -17.64
C PHE A 589 -25.91 -10.98 -16.25
N GLY A 590 -25.19 -11.78 -15.44
CA GLY A 590 -24.73 -11.38 -14.10
C GLY A 590 -25.78 -11.53 -12.99
N ALA A 591 -26.91 -12.19 -13.25
CA ALA A 591 -27.91 -12.47 -12.22
C ALA A 591 -27.62 -13.80 -11.51
N SER A 592 -27.65 -13.80 -10.18
CA SER A 592 -27.41 -15.00 -9.36
C SER A 592 -28.49 -16.06 -9.56
N ILE A 593 -28.04 -17.30 -9.76
CA ILE A 593 -28.84 -18.51 -9.82
C ILE A 593 -28.67 -19.21 -8.48
N PHE A 594 -29.70 -19.19 -7.64
CA PHE A 594 -29.66 -19.85 -6.34
C PHE A 594 -29.57 -21.37 -6.49
N SER A 595 -28.36 -21.90 -6.38
CA SER A 595 -28.04 -23.32 -6.53
C SER A 595 -26.86 -23.70 -5.62
N THR A 596 -26.63 -24.99 -5.43
CA THR A 596 -25.47 -25.53 -4.69
C THR A 596 -24.38 -26.07 -5.62
N GLN A 597 -24.48 -25.78 -6.91
CA GLN A 597 -23.49 -26.19 -7.91
C GLN A 597 -22.20 -25.38 -7.78
N ILE A 598 -21.08 -25.95 -8.22
CA ILE A 598 -19.82 -25.20 -8.32
C ILE A 598 -19.95 -24.22 -9.50
N PRO A 599 -19.54 -22.95 -9.36
CA PRO A 599 -19.58 -22.01 -10.47
C PRO A 599 -18.65 -22.47 -11.60
N THR A 600 -19.16 -22.52 -12.82
CA THR A 600 -18.40 -22.94 -14.01
C THR A 600 -18.51 -21.89 -15.11
N PRO A 601 -17.52 -21.81 -16.01
CA PRO A 601 -17.70 -21.12 -17.28
C PRO A 601 -18.91 -21.70 -18.02
N SER A 602 -19.66 -20.84 -18.70
CA SER A 602 -20.77 -21.25 -19.56
C SER A 602 -20.35 -21.22 -21.02
N THR A 603 -21.16 -21.80 -21.91
CA THR A 603 -21.01 -21.58 -23.35
C THR A 603 -22.22 -20.79 -23.86
N VAL A 604 -21.95 -19.68 -24.52
CA VAL A 604 -22.98 -18.78 -25.07
C VAL A 604 -22.77 -18.67 -26.58
N GLY A 605 -23.87 -18.57 -27.32
CA GLY A 605 -23.86 -18.54 -28.78
C GLY A 605 -25.14 -19.13 -29.36
N GLY A 606 -25.22 -19.12 -30.68
CA GLY A 606 -26.35 -19.64 -31.43
C GLY A 606 -26.69 -21.09 -31.08
N ASN A 607 -27.98 -21.45 -31.19
CA ASN A 607 -28.37 -22.85 -31.13
C ASN A 607 -27.66 -23.59 -32.28
N PRO A 608 -26.85 -24.63 -32.01
CA PRO A 608 -26.15 -25.38 -33.06
C PRO A 608 -27.10 -26.09 -34.05
N LEU A 609 -28.38 -26.23 -33.70
CA LEU A 609 -29.41 -26.79 -34.56
C LEU A 609 -30.02 -25.75 -35.52
N ASN A 610 -29.66 -24.47 -35.40
CA ASN A 610 -30.18 -23.41 -36.25
C ASN A 610 -29.21 -23.15 -37.42
N THR A 611 -29.62 -23.48 -38.64
CA THR A 611 -28.79 -23.51 -39.86
C THR A 611 -28.36 -22.14 -40.40
N HIS A 612 -28.72 -21.05 -39.70
CA HIS A 612 -28.52 -19.67 -40.15
C HIS A 612 -27.47 -18.88 -39.34
N LEU A 613 -26.71 -19.52 -38.44
CA LEU A 613 -25.77 -18.83 -37.55
C LEU A 613 -24.30 -19.15 -37.88
N THR A 614 -23.49 -18.11 -38.01
CA THR A 614 -22.10 -18.15 -38.52
C THR A 614 -21.02 -18.27 -37.42
N SER A 615 -21.39 -18.27 -36.14
CA SER A 615 -20.45 -18.30 -35.01
C SER A 615 -20.72 -19.48 -34.07
N GLY A 616 -19.69 -20.31 -33.81
CA GLY A 616 -19.75 -21.39 -32.82
C GLY A 616 -19.95 -20.88 -31.39
N ARG A 617 -20.38 -21.75 -30.49
CA ARG A 617 -20.51 -21.42 -29.06
C ARG A 617 -19.15 -21.03 -28.48
N GLN A 618 -19.10 -19.92 -27.74
CA GLN A 618 -17.88 -19.42 -27.09
C GLN A 618 -17.93 -19.68 -25.59
N GLN A 619 -16.78 -20.02 -25.01
CA GLN A 619 -16.62 -20.11 -23.57
C GLN A 619 -16.76 -18.71 -22.96
N PHE A 620 -17.54 -18.62 -21.87
CA PHE A 620 -17.87 -17.38 -21.21
C PHE A 620 -17.74 -17.51 -19.71
N SER A 621 -16.85 -16.70 -19.13
CA SER A 621 -16.71 -16.55 -17.69
C SER A 621 -17.61 -15.43 -17.20
N PRO A 622 -18.66 -15.74 -16.44
CA PRO A 622 -19.66 -14.74 -16.08
C PRO A 622 -19.09 -13.70 -15.10
N ALA A 623 -19.52 -12.45 -15.26
CA ALA A 623 -19.11 -11.35 -14.39
C ALA A 623 -19.85 -11.45 -13.05
N ILE A 624 -19.10 -11.46 -11.95
CA ILE A 624 -19.65 -11.56 -10.59
C ILE A 624 -19.27 -10.28 -9.85
N SER A 625 -20.24 -9.67 -9.17
CA SER A 625 -20.03 -8.55 -8.25
C SER A 625 -20.70 -8.90 -6.93
N GLN A 626 -19.90 -9.14 -5.89
CA GLN A 626 -20.39 -9.54 -4.58
C GLN A 626 -20.22 -8.41 -3.59
N ASN A 627 -21.29 -8.09 -2.86
CA ASN A 627 -21.27 -7.08 -1.81
C ASN A 627 -20.31 -7.48 -0.69
N THR A 628 -19.54 -6.51 -0.22
CA THR A 628 -18.51 -6.76 0.78
C THR A 628 -18.31 -5.55 1.67
N VAL A 629 -17.60 -5.77 2.78
CA VAL A 629 -17.02 -4.73 3.61
C VAL A 629 -15.50 -4.87 3.63
N SER A 630 -14.79 -3.86 4.14
CA SER A 630 -13.36 -4.01 4.43
C SER A 630 -13.18 -4.98 5.60
N LEU A 631 -12.21 -5.87 5.46
CA LEU A 631 -11.69 -6.66 6.57
C LEU A 631 -11.18 -5.73 7.67
N ARG A 632 -11.39 -6.14 8.92
CA ARG A 632 -10.98 -5.42 10.13
C ARG A 632 -9.71 -6.05 10.68
N LEU A 633 -8.69 -5.22 10.91
CA LEU A 633 -7.51 -5.62 11.68
C LEU A 633 -7.77 -5.24 13.13
N LEU A 634 -8.05 -6.23 13.98
CA LEU A 634 -8.34 -5.99 15.38
C LEU A 634 -7.08 -6.11 16.24
N ALA A 635 -6.99 -5.25 17.24
CA ALA A 635 -5.94 -5.33 18.25
C ALA A 635 -6.02 -6.69 18.99
N PRO A 636 -4.90 -7.42 19.15
CA PRO A 636 -4.87 -8.72 19.82
C PRO A 636 -5.22 -8.63 21.31
N ASN A 637 -4.92 -7.50 21.97
CA ASN A 637 -5.14 -7.30 23.40
C ASN A 637 -6.19 -6.22 23.69
N LEU A 638 -6.71 -6.25 24.92
CA LEU A 638 -7.61 -5.21 25.40
C LEU A 638 -6.82 -3.92 25.69
N PRO A 639 -7.37 -2.74 25.37
CA PRO A 639 -6.70 -1.49 25.67
C PRO A 639 -6.62 -1.25 27.18
N ARG A 640 -5.51 -0.65 27.61
CA ARG A 640 -5.29 -0.29 29.00
C ARG A 640 -5.90 1.08 29.31
N LYS A 641 -7.06 1.06 29.97
CA LYS A 641 -7.76 2.30 30.38
C LYS A 641 -7.07 3.06 31.52
N MET A 642 -6.26 2.37 32.33
CA MET A 642 -5.63 2.95 33.52
C MET A 642 -4.19 2.47 33.66
N LEU A 643 -3.25 3.41 33.55
CA LEU A 643 -1.81 3.14 33.70
C LEU A 643 -1.39 2.96 35.16
N LYS A 644 -1.99 3.76 36.05
CA LYS A 644 -1.60 3.89 37.46
C LYS A 644 -2.85 3.70 38.33
N PRO A 645 -3.09 2.51 38.88
CA PRO A 645 -4.39 2.14 39.45
C PRO A 645 -4.74 2.82 40.78
N TYR A 646 -3.76 3.31 41.53
CA TYR A 646 -3.97 3.95 42.83
C TYR A 646 -2.97 5.09 43.06
N TYR A 647 -3.26 5.93 44.06
CA TYR A 647 -2.33 6.89 44.65
C TYR A 647 -1.94 6.47 46.06
N CYS A 648 -0.68 6.70 46.43
CA CYS A 648 -0.17 6.56 47.80
C CYS A 648 -0.14 7.93 48.47
N ILE A 649 -0.92 8.14 49.52
CA ILE A 649 -0.89 9.38 50.31
C ILE A 649 0.12 9.22 51.43
N ARG A 650 1.17 10.05 51.43
CA ARG A 650 2.22 10.03 52.45
C ARG A 650 2.15 11.25 53.33
N SER A 651 2.47 11.09 54.61
CA SER A 651 2.51 12.22 55.55
C SER A 651 3.49 12.01 56.70
N ASP A 652 4.02 13.12 57.22
CA ASP A 652 4.84 13.21 58.43
C ASP A 652 4.05 12.97 59.74
N ILE A 653 2.73 12.81 59.66
CA ILE A 653 1.89 12.52 60.83
C ILE A 653 2.20 11.13 61.41
N ILE A 654 2.66 10.18 60.59
CA ILE A 654 2.95 8.80 60.99
C ILE A 654 4.39 8.68 61.51
N ASP A 655 4.55 8.23 62.76
CA ASP A 655 5.87 8.08 63.38
C ASP A 655 6.60 6.78 62.98
N LYS A 656 5.86 5.77 62.50
CA LYS A 656 6.42 4.48 62.05
C LYS A 656 5.79 4.08 60.71
N PRO A 657 6.56 4.03 59.62
CA PRO A 657 6.05 3.55 58.34
C PRO A 657 5.73 2.04 58.41
N HIS A 658 4.54 1.68 57.96
CA HIS A 658 4.01 0.30 58.01
C HIS A 658 3.87 -0.35 56.63
N TYR A 659 3.78 0.44 55.57
CA TYR A 659 3.71 -0.07 54.20
C TYR A 659 5.10 -0.41 53.69
N LEU A 660 5.26 -1.61 53.15
CA LEU A 660 6.43 -2.00 52.38
C LEU A 660 6.16 -1.69 50.91
N GLY A 661 7.09 -1.00 50.27
CA GLY A 661 7.00 -0.67 48.85
C GLY A 661 8.19 0.18 48.39
N GLY A 662 8.31 0.39 47.09
CA GLY A 662 9.49 1.00 46.49
C GLY A 662 9.84 0.26 45.20
N GLU A 663 10.78 0.79 44.43
CA GLU A 663 11.32 0.07 43.25
C GLU A 663 11.88 -1.30 43.66
N ASP A 664 12.47 -1.38 44.86
CA ASP A 664 13.04 -2.61 45.42
C ASP A 664 12.09 -3.40 46.36
N ASN A 665 10.81 -3.01 46.49
CA ASN A 665 9.80 -3.64 47.37
C ASN A 665 10.13 -3.80 48.89
N GLU A 666 11.29 -3.34 49.36
CA GLU A 666 11.74 -3.51 50.76
C GLU A 666 11.71 -2.23 51.61
N SER A 667 11.48 -1.08 51.00
CA SER A 667 11.49 0.21 51.71
C SER A 667 10.22 0.42 52.52
N LYS A 668 10.35 0.86 53.77
CA LYS A 668 9.22 1.22 54.63
C LYS A 668 8.77 2.64 54.31
N LEU A 669 7.55 2.79 53.82
CA LEU A 669 6.99 4.06 53.34
C LEU A 669 5.98 4.65 54.32
N PRO A 670 6.01 5.97 54.58
CA PRO A 670 5.08 6.65 55.49
C PRO A 670 3.73 6.90 54.82
N VAL A 671 3.10 5.85 54.28
CA VAL A 671 1.80 5.89 53.61
C VAL A 671 0.68 5.88 54.66
N VAL A 672 -0.18 6.90 54.64
CA VAL A 672 -1.34 7.07 55.54
C VAL A 672 -2.54 6.31 54.99
N THR A 673 -2.78 6.43 53.69
CA THR A 673 -3.89 5.78 53.00
C THR A 673 -3.55 5.58 51.53
N VAL A 674 -4.25 4.63 50.89
CA VAL A 674 -4.20 4.39 49.45
C VAL A 674 -5.53 4.87 48.87
N CYS A 675 -5.46 5.66 47.80
CA CYS A 675 -6.63 6.16 47.08
C CYS A 675 -6.73 5.41 45.75
N ASP A 676 -7.65 4.47 45.65
CA ASP A 676 -7.86 3.71 44.41
C ASP A 676 -8.51 4.60 43.35
N LYS A 677 -8.01 4.55 42.12
CA LYS A 677 -8.58 5.30 40.99
C LYS A 677 -9.73 4.56 40.30
N GLN A 678 -10.06 3.35 40.77
CA GLN A 678 -11.13 2.51 40.21
C GLN A 678 -12.53 3.14 40.36
N TYR A 679 -12.73 3.96 41.39
CA TYR A 679 -13.98 4.68 41.66
C TYR A 679 -13.82 6.19 41.42
N SER A 680 -13.46 6.58 40.20
CA SER A 680 -13.47 7.99 39.80
C SER A 680 -14.88 8.40 39.35
N GLY A 681 -15.53 9.28 40.11
CA GLY A 681 -16.76 9.94 39.65
C GLY A 681 -16.39 11.14 38.78
N ASN A 682 -16.58 11.01 37.46
CA ASN A 682 -16.25 12.04 36.47
C ASN A 682 -14.81 12.61 36.66
N ASP A 683 -14.70 13.91 36.96
CA ASP A 683 -13.43 14.66 36.96
C ASP A 683 -12.60 14.51 38.24
N PHE A 684 -13.14 13.83 39.27
CA PHE A 684 -12.48 13.70 40.57
C PHE A 684 -12.33 12.24 40.99
N ILE A 685 -11.19 11.94 41.61
CA ILE A 685 -10.92 10.66 42.24
C ILE A 685 -11.18 10.83 43.73
N PHE A 686 -12.16 10.11 44.24
CA PHE A 686 -12.50 10.12 45.66
C PHE A 686 -12.07 8.81 46.30
N SER A 687 -11.40 8.91 47.43
CA SER A 687 -11.39 7.82 48.40
C SER A 687 -12.60 8.02 49.31
N SER A 688 -13.32 6.95 49.65
CA SER A 688 -14.24 6.98 50.80
C SER A 688 -13.48 7.41 52.06
N GLU A 689 -14.21 7.89 53.08
CA GLU A 689 -13.64 8.18 54.41
C GLU A 689 -12.80 6.95 54.82
N SER A 690 -11.49 7.12 55.01
CA SER A 690 -10.64 5.94 55.21
C SER A 690 -11.02 5.28 56.54
N ASP A 691 -11.35 3.99 56.55
CA ASP A 691 -11.55 3.20 57.78
C ASP A 691 -10.29 3.18 58.66
N TYR A 692 -9.15 3.64 58.13
CA TYR A 692 -7.87 3.70 58.81
C TYR A 692 -7.79 4.86 59.82
N VAL A 693 -8.21 4.58 61.06
CA VAL A 693 -7.96 5.46 62.20
C VAL A 693 -6.55 5.21 62.74
N PHE A 694 -5.63 6.15 62.48
CA PHE A 694 -4.31 6.12 63.10
C PHE A 694 -4.33 6.75 64.50
N THR A 695 -4.01 5.96 65.52
CA THR A 695 -3.88 6.46 66.90
C THR A 695 -2.45 6.90 67.18
N ILE A 696 -2.27 8.19 67.44
CA ILE A 696 -0.96 8.73 67.87
C ILE A 696 -0.68 8.24 69.30
N THR A 697 0.21 7.26 69.43
CA THR A 697 0.54 6.62 70.72
C THR A 697 1.56 7.40 71.55
N LYS A 698 2.25 8.37 70.96
CA LYS A 698 3.21 9.25 71.63
C LYS A 698 2.64 10.65 71.79
N LYS A 699 2.96 11.33 72.89
CA LYS A 699 2.59 12.74 73.08
C LYS A 699 3.26 13.60 72.00
N LYS A 700 2.48 14.07 71.03
CA LYS A 700 2.95 14.86 69.88
C LYS A 700 2.20 16.20 69.83
N ARG A 701 2.91 17.29 69.54
CA ARG A 701 2.32 18.61 69.25
C ARG A 701 2.20 18.74 67.73
N ILE A 702 0.99 18.87 67.21
CA ILE A 702 0.74 19.05 65.77
C ILE A 702 0.64 20.56 65.50
N THR A 703 1.61 21.11 64.78
CA THR A 703 1.61 22.53 64.34
C THR A 703 1.35 22.67 62.84
N SER A 704 1.80 21.69 62.06
CA SER A 704 1.60 21.56 60.62
C SER A 704 1.60 20.08 60.25
N ILE A 705 0.98 19.74 59.12
CA ILE A 705 1.02 18.40 58.53
C ILE A 705 1.52 18.57 57.11
N THR A 706 2.60 17.88 56.75
CA THR A 706 3.08 17.82 55.38
C THR A 706 2.58 16.53 54.75
N THR A 707 1.97 16.66 53.57
CA THR A 707 1.42 15.53 52.82
C THR A 707 1.93 15.57 51.39
N SER A 708 2.20 14.40 50.84
CA SER A 708 2.52 14.24 49.42
C SER A 708 1.74 13.09 48.81
N ILE A 709 1.38 13.25 47.55
CA ILE A 709 0.65 12.26 46.76
C ILE A 709 1.64 11.63 45.79
N HIS A 710 1.74 10.30 45.83
CA HIS A 710 2.67 9.53 45.02
C HIS A 710 1.93 8.53 44.14
N ASP A 711 2.50 8.28 42.96
CA ASP A 711 2.06 7.22 42.08
C ASP A 711 2.58 5.85 42.59
N PRO A 712 2.09 4.72 42.06
CA PRO A 712 2.51 3.38 42.50
C PRO A 712 4.03 3.15 42.41
N ASN A 713 4.70 3.82 41.46
CA ASN A 713 6.15 3.81 41.28
C ASN A 713 6.89 4.76 42.25
N GLN A 714 6.22 5.29 43.28
CA GLN A 714 6.73 6.21 44.29
C GLN A 714 7.15 7.61 43.82
N GLN A 715 7.03 7.95 42.55
CA GLN A 715 7.24 9.31 42.08
C GLN A 715 6.08 10.21 42.51
N PHE A 716 6.32 11.52 42.63
CA PHE A 716 5.26 12.48 42.92
C PHE A 716 4.19 12.42 41.82
N SER A 717 2.93 12.31 42.23
CA SER A 717 1.80 12.36 41.31
C SER A 717 1.62 13.77 40.76
N ARG A 718 1.12 13.87 39.53
CA ARG A 718 0.68 15.14 38.96
C ARG A 718 -0.62 15.56 39.64
N VAL A 719 -0.52 16.54 40.54
CA VAL A 719 -1.64 17.14 41.27
C VAL A 719 -1.73 18.63 40.94
N ASN A 720 -2.94 19.20 41.04
CA ASN A 720 -3.20 20.62 40.81
C ASN A 720 -3.70 21.30 42.11
N ASN A 721 -4.01 22.59 42.05
CA ASN A 721 -4.47 23.35 43.21
C ASN A 721 -5.85 22.89 43.74
N ASP A 722 -6.60 22.11 42.96
CA ASP A 722 -7.90 21.56 43.34
C ASP A 722 -7.78 20.19 44.04
N SER A 723 -6.56 19.70 44.21
CA SER A 723 -6.27 18.44 44.91
C SER A 723 -6.12 18.69 46.42
N ALA A 724 -6.93 18.02 47.24
CA ALA A 724 -6.91 18.17 48.69
C ALA A 724 -6.85 16.82 49.43
N VAL A 725 -6.14 16.80 50.56
CA VAL A 725 -6.17 15.71 51.54
C VAL A 725 -6.73 16.27 52.85
N ILE A 726 -7.81 15.68 53.34
CA ILE A 726 -8.52 16.15 54.53
C ILE A 726 -8.22 15.21 55.69
N TYR A 727 -7.77 15.78 56.82
CA TYR A 727 -7.50 15.05 58.05
C TYR A 727 -8.56 15.37 59.12
N LYS A 728 -9.18 14.34 59.71
CA LYS A 728 -10.03 14.48 60.90
C LYS A 728 -9.26 14.07 62.15
N ILE A 729 -8.87 15.05 62.96
CA ILE A 729 -8.12 14.80 64.21
C ILE A 729 -9.11 14.81 65.38
N SER A 730 -9.30 13.65 66.00
CA SER A 730 -10.14 13.51 67.20
C SER A 730 -9.28 13.31 68.43
N LYS A 731 -9.50 14.13 69.48
CA LYS A 731 -8.85 13.96 70.78
C LYS A 731 -9.88 13.53 71.81
N ASN A 732 -9.72 12.34 72.36
CA ASN A 732 -10.50 11.92 73.51
C ASN A 732 -10.06 12.73 74.73
N VAL A 733 -10.88 13.69 75.13
CA VAL A 733 -10.69 14.45 76.37
C VAL A 733 -11.43 13.72 77.46
N THR A 734 -10.70 13.05 78.36
CA THR A 734 -11.30 12.52 79.59
C THR A 734 -11.69 13.72 80.45
N ASN A 735 -12.94 14.16 80.34
CA ASN A 735 -13.46 15.22 81.17
C ASN A 735 -13.59 14.65 82.59
N GLN A 736 -12.68 15.02 83.49
CA GLN A 736 -12.81 14.71 84.91
C GLN A 736 -13.93 15.60 85.51
N LEU A 737 -15.17 15.37 85.09
CA LEU A 737 -16.36 16.01 85.69
C LEU A 737 -16.73 15.39 87.06
N GLY A 738 -15.93 14.45 87.55
CA GLY A 738 -16.09 13.78 88.83
C GLY A 738 -15.14 14.26 89.94
N ILE A 739 -14.69 15.52 89.95
CA ILE A 739 -13.85 16.02 91.06
C ILE A 739 -14.58 15.82 92.40
N ALA A 740 -15.89 16.03 92.46
CA ALA A 740 -16.70 15.78 93.65
C ALA A 740 -16.70 14.30 94.07
N GLN A 741 -16.70 13.37 93.12
CA GLN A 741 -16.70 11.93 93.39
C GLN A 741 -15.31 11.43 93.81
N MET A 742 -14.23 11.94 93.20
CA MET A 742 -12.86 11.68 93.65
C MET A 742 -12.57 12.27 95.04
N VAL A 743 -13.07 13.47 95.35
CA VAL A 743 -12.93 14.07 96.69
C VAL A 743 -13.74 13.29 97.74
N MET A 744 -14.94 12.80 97.39
CA MET A 744 -15.72 11.94 98.29
C MET A 744 -15.07 10.57 98.52
N GLU A 745 -14.50 9.95 97.48
CA GLU A 745 -13.76 8.69 97.62
C GLU A 745 -12.47 8.84 98.43
N ASP A 746 -11.75 9.97 98.27
CA ASP A 746 -10.55 10.26 99.06
C ASP A 746 -10.89 10.59 100.53
N GLN A 747 -12.03 11.27 100.79
CA GLN A 747 -12.56 11.44 102.15
C GLN A 747 -12.98 10.10 102.79
N GLN A 748 -13.65 9.21 102.04
CA GLN A 748 -14.01 7.87 102.54
C GLN A 748 -12.77 7.00 102.81
N LYS A 749 -11.72 7.09 101.99
CA LYS A 749 -10.42 6.43 102.25
C LYS A 749 -9.72 6.98 103.49
N ARG A 750 -9.78 8.30 103.74
CA ARG A 750 -9.26 8.93 104.97
C ARG A 750 -10.05 8.51 106.21
N MET A 751 -11.38 8.39 106.13
CA MET A 751 -12.22 7.89 107.23
C MET A 751 -11.97 6.41 107.55
N LYS A 752 -11.67 5.57 106.55
CA LYS A 752 -11.28 4.16 106.77
C LYS A 752 -9.87 4.02 107.37
N LYS A 753 -8.96 4.96 107.10
CA LYS A 753 -7.61 4.97 107.70
C LYS A 753 -7.60 5.41 109.17
N ASN A 754 -8.54 6.26 109.59
CA ASN A 754 -8.70 6.67 111.00
C ASN A 754 -9.50 5.67 111.86
N LYS A 755 -9.88 4.50 111.32
CA LYS A 755 -10.54 3.40 112.04
C LYS A 755 -9.63 2.17 112.21
N LYS A 756 -8.31 2.33 112.09
CA LYS A 756 -7.32 1.31 112.45
C LYS A 756 -6.44 1.82 113.58
#